data_AF-A0A957ZEM5-F1
#
_entry.id   AF-A0A957ZEM5-F1
#
_cell.length_a   1.000
_cell.length_b   1.000
_cell.length_c   1.000
_cell.angle_alpha   90.00
_cell.angle_beta   90.00
_cell.angle_gamma   90.00
#
_symmetry.space_group_name_H-M   'P 1'
#
loop_
_entity.id
_entity.type
_entity.pdbx_description
1 polymer ?
#
loop_
_entity_poly.entity_id
_entity_poly.type
_entity_poly.pdbx_seq_one_letter_code
_entity_poly.pdbx_strand_id
1 'polypeptide(L)'
;MPRPLFDSEYIFGLHEPGGEQHMLDAGKPGWLVFTEAIGSDPNDTSGKNFTSWSNQNLGILCRINNGYEPGGTIPNSAQYADFAKRCANYVRASQGCKLWIIGNEMNYEVERPPAGSTRAAVRATAQSAVEEAVQPPAASPQPAPTPEPVESSAWDRFLQWLKQLFGGGQPVAPTKPTPPVNPPIPVESPLVEPSNETDDPLHRGDPRRFDALNQPAASPPQAAGATVRSAAAAAAQVVNGREVITPELYVQCYKLCRDAIHALPGHADDQVLIGAVAPWNVNTGDWIGYFKRILELLGPTGCDGITVHTYTHGADPNLVTSEAKMNAPYQDRHYHFRAYRDFMNAIPTNMRSLPVYITETDEDVAWDNRNIQWVQRAYGEIDAWNKQSGAQQIRALVLYRWPPFDKWVIQGKQGVIDDFKAALQNDYRWRSSGATPPPSTGAIKVGGQARTADIVYMRRTPGYRDKPVGDIIANIPTGRVVDVMGGPQSKDELTWWQVRGVDESGANVTGWMAEVAPNGTRLLEAVTGTAPPVAPGKFAIGDTVRTLDVVNLRRTTGYKNKPASDVITSLAAGTEGRVVAGPESKDDLTWWQVQTVSGSSTVSGWMAESVSDKELLAKVSSDDSRDTGGAFAIGDTARTTTVVRLRRTPGYLNKPASDTITNVPANTNVVVQAGPQSADALTWWLVKATVNGQPQTGWMAETANGQTLMVKVATAQSASRAPEAPSEQITKSAAITNAISDAASDVAESVSIQAVTDGWLAGDTVKTLTVVRMRRTTGYISKSARDVMSNIPTGAEGKIVSGPSSKDGLIWW
;
A
#
# COMPACT_ATOMS: atom_id res chain seq x y z
N MET A 1 7.24 -6.53 -35.84
CA MET A 1 5.81 -6.43 -35.45
C MET A 1 5.78 -5.71 -34.12
N PRO A 2 4.94 -4.67 -33.95
CA PRO A 2 4.75 -4.03 -32.65
C PRO A 2 4.28 -5.03 -31.61
N ARG A 3 4.63 -4.80 -30.34
CA ARG A 3 4.22 -5.66 -29.23
C ARG A 3 2.73 -5.46 -28.92
N PRO A 4 2.01 -6.47 -28.38
CA PRO A 4 0.55 -6.41 -28.25
C PRO A 4 -0.02 -5.21 -27.47
N LEU A 5 0.72 -4.72 -26.46
CA LEU A 5 0.34 -3.56 -25.65
C LEU A 5 1.03 -2.26 -26.10
N PHE A 6 1.81 -2.28 -27.19
CA PHE A 6 2.77 -1.22 -27.51
C PHE A 6 3.60 -0.85 -26.27
N ASP A 7 4.19 -1.86 -25.62
CA ASP A 7 5.11 -1.73 -24.48
C ASP A 7 6.58 -1.73 -24.94
N SER A 8 7.47 -1.17 -24.13
CA SER A 8 8.92 -1.36 -24.29
C SER A 8 9.47 -2.37 -23.27
N GLU A 9 10.61 -2.99 -23.55
CA GLU A 9 11.38 -3.82 -22.61
C GLU A 9 12.40 -3.00 -21.78
N TYR A 10 12.75 -1.82 -22.28
CA TYR A 10 13.71 -0.91 -21.66
C TYR A 10 12.99 0.02 -20.67
N ILE A 11 13.74 0.56 -19.71
CA ILE A 11 13.18 1.57 -18.78
C ILE A 11 13.30 3.01 -19.29
N PHE A 12 14.07 3.27 -20.36
CA PHE A 12 14.28 4.60 -20.93
C PHE A 12 12.97 5.23 -21.39
N GLY A 13 12.74 6.51 -21.10
CA GLY A 13 11.55 7.23 -21.57
C GLY A 13 11.68 8.75 -21.58
N LEU A 14 10.86 9.38 -22.42
CA LEU A 14 10.76 10.84 -22.57
C LEU A 14 9.29 11.29 -22.50
N HIS A 15 9.03 12.41 -21.85
CA HIS A 15 7.72 13.05 -21.86
C HIS A 15 7.60 13.96 -23.09
N GLU A 16 6.53 13.76 -23.87
CA GLU A 16 6.29 14.24 -25.24
C GLU A 16 7.29 13.75 -26.30
N PRO A 17 6.86 13.65 -27.58
CA PRO A 17 7.73 13.24 -28.69
C PRO A 17 8.70 14.36 -29.12
N GLY A 18 9.69 13.97 -29.92
CA GLY A 18 10.72 14.79 -30.55
C GLY A 18 12.15 14.32 -30.25
N GLY A 19 12.35 13.48 -29.23
CA GLY A 19 13.66 12.98 -28.78
C GLY A 19 13.85 11.47 -28.90
N GLU A 20 12.82 10.74 -29.31
CA GLU A 20 12.82 9.28 -29.47
C GLU A 20 13.90 8.78 -30.42
N GLN A 21 14.35 9.60 -31.36
CA GLN A 21 15.40 9.20 -32.30
C GLN A 21 16.69 8.80 -31.57
N HIS A 22 17.01 9.40 -30.41
CA HIS A 22 18.17 8.97 -29.62
C HIS A 22 18.01 7.57 -29.03
N MET A 23 16.80 7.17 -28.66
CA MET A 23 16.48 5.80 -28.22
C MET A 23 16.52 4.81 -29.39
N LEU A 24 16.03 5.23 -30.56
CA LEU A 24 16.01 4.42 -31.78
C LEU A 24 17.42 4.20 -32.35
N ASP A 25 18.24 5.25 -32.45
CA ASP A 25 19.65 5.20 -32.88
C ASP A 25 20.48 4.28 -31.99
N ALA A 26 20.19 4.25 -30.69
CA ALA A 26 20.83 3.35 -29.72
C ALA A 26 20.34 1.88 -29.83
N GLY A 27 19.35 1.57 -30.67
CA GLY A 27 18.72 0.25 -30.76
C GLY A 27 17.84 -0.10 -29.54
N LYS A 28 17.42 0.91 -28.77
CA LYS A 28 16.75 0.77 -27.48
C LYS A 28 15.43 1.55 -27.45
N PRO A 29 14.42 1.18 -28.28
CA PRO A 29 13.14 1.86 -28.33
C PRO A 29 12.46 1.83 -26.95
N GLY A 30 12.54 2.95 -26.23
CA GLY A 30 11.99 3.14 -24.89
C GLY A 30 10.53 3.61 -24.92
N TRP A 31 10.14 4.41 -23.93
CA TRP A 31 8.79 4.89 -23.70
C TRP A 31 8.60 6.35 -24.13
N LEU A 32 7.41 6.67 -24.62
CA LEU A 32 6.90 8.03 -24.77
C LEU A 32 5.62 8.20 -23.94
N VAL A 33 5.56 9.27 -23.16
CA VAL A 33 4.34 9.73 -22.49
C VAL A 33 3.77 10.91 -23.26
N PHE A 34 2.49 10.83 -23.64
CA PHE A 34 1.72 11.90 -24.26
C PHE A 34 0.69 12.46 -23.27
N THR A 35 0.55 13.78 -23.17
CA THR A 35 -0.48 14.42 -22.33
C THR A 35 -1.59 15.08 -23.15
N GLU A 36 -2.81 14.53 -23.06
CA GLU A 36 -3.94 14.88 -23.90
C GLU A 36 -5.07 15.47 -23.05
N ALA A 37 -5.46 16.72 -23.35
CA ALA A 37 -6.64 17.35 -22.75
C ALA A 37 -7.83 17.17 -23.70
N ILE A 38 -8.72 16.23 -23.39
CA ILE A 38 -9.79 15.78 -24.30
C ILE A 38 -11.16 16.39 -24.01
N GLY A 39 -11.26 17.21 -22.96
CA GLY A 39 -12.52 17.75 -22.45
C GLY A 39 -13.44 16.67 -21.88
N SER A 40 -14.71 17.03 -21.69
CA SER A 40 -15.76 16.13 -21.19
C SER A 40 -17.03 16.18 -22.03
N ASP A 41 -16.96 16.58 -23.31
CA ASP A 41 -18.11 16.49 -24.23
C ASP A 41 -18.37 15.01 -24.59
N PRO A 42 -19.51 14.43 -24.21
CA PRO A 42 -19.81 13.02 -24.47
C PRO A 42 -20.08 12.71 -25.96
N ASN A 43 -20.11 13.74 -26.83
CA ASN A 43 -20.38 13.63 -28.26
C ASN A 43 -19.13 13.84 -29.12
N ASP A 44 -18.02 14.31 -28.54
CA ASP A 44 -16.74 14.37 -29.26
C ASP A 44 -16.20 12.95 -29.46
N THR A 45 -16.07 12.57 -30.74
CA THR A 45 -15.57 11.26 -31.20
C THR A 45 -14.17 11.32 -31.80
N SER A 46 -13.43 12.41 -31.57
CA SER A 46 -12.03 12.54 -31.99
C SER A 46 -11.09 11.69 -31.13
N GLY A 47 -9.96 11.29 -31.72
CA GLY A 47 -8.87 10.55 -31.09
C GLY A 47 -7.53 10.87 -31.77
N LYS A 48 -6.45 10.24 -31.33
CA LYS A 48 -5.08 10.50 -31.83
C LYS A 48 -4.44 9.26 -32.44
N ASN A 49 -3.69 9.47 -33.51
CA ASN A 49 -2.91 8.42 -34.16
C ASN A 49 -1.46 8.46 -33.64
N PHE A 50 -1.09 7.43 -32.86
CA PHE A 50 0.23 7.22 -32.29
C PHE A 50 1.11 6.25 -33.11
N THR A 51 0.61 5.72 -34.24
CA THR A 51 1.30 4.67 -35.02
C THR A 51 2.63 5.10 -35.63
N SER A 52 2.88 6.40 -35.79
CA SER A 52 4.20 6.95 -36.14
C SER A 52 5.29 6.55 -35.15
N TRP A 53 4.95 6.34 -33.88
CA TRP A 53 5.87 5.90 -32.83
C TRP A 53 5.72 4.42 -32.53
N SER A 54 4.49 3.92 -32.39
CA SER A 54 4.25 2.53 -31.99
C SER A 54 4.71 1.50 -33.04
N ASN A 55 4.69 1.86 -34.34
CA ASN A 55 5.25 1.01 -35.40
C ASN A 55 6.79 0.90 -35.34
N GLN A 56 7.46 1.79 -34.59
CA GLN A 56 8.91 1.75 -34.33
C GLN A 56 9.25 0.97 -33.04
N ASN A 57 8.29 0.21 -32.49
CA ASN A 57 8.36 -0.51 -31.23
C ASN A 57 8.59 0.37 -29.97
N LEU A 58 8.34 1.68 -30.07
CA LEU A 58 8.32 2.56 -28.89
C LEU A 58 7.10 2.22 -28.01
N GLY A 59 7.31 2.25 -26.70
CA GLY A 59 6.28 2.07 -25.70
C GLY A 59 5.40 3.32 -25.61
N ILE A 60 4.08 3.21 -25.75
CA ILE A 60 3.18 4.38 -25.83
C ILE A 60 2.24 4.45 -24.62
N LEU A 61 2.49 5.44 -23.76
CA LEU A 61 1.63 5.83 -22.64
C LEU A 61 0.87 7.11 -23.00
N CYS A 62 -0.45 7.11 -22.88
CA CYS A 62 -1.28 8.30 -23.12
C CYS A 62 -2.01 8.72 -21.85
N ARG A 63 -1.67 9.89 -21.31
CA ARG A 63 -2.32 10.51 -20.14
C ARG A 63 -3.49 11.37 -20.59
N ILE A 64 -4.70 10.86 -20.31
CA ILE A 64 -5.97 11.49 -20.63
C ILE A 64 -6.38 12.38 -19.46
N ASN A 65 -6.52 13.67 -19.75
CA ASN A 65 -7.06 14.70 -18.86
C ASN A 65 -8.35 15.27 -19.46
N ASN A 66 -9.24 15.78 -18.61
CA ASN A 66 -10.32 16.66 -19.01
C ASN A 66 -9.74 17.99 -19.51
N GLY A 67 -8.85 18.61 -18.73
CA GLY A 67 -8.15 19.82 -19.09
C GLY A 67 -6.90 20.02 -18.22
N TYR A 68 -6.33 21.21 -18.34
CA TYR A 68 -5.33 21.76 -17.41
C TYR A 68 -5.99 22.90 -16.62
N GLU A 69 -5.26 23.59 -15.74
CA GLU A 69 -5.79 24.79 -15.06
C GLU A 69 -6.40 25.80 -16.07
N PRO A 70 -7.63 26.32 -15.83
CA PRO A 70 -8.52 26.11 -14.68
C PRO A 70 -9.53 24.97 -14.83
N GLY A 71 -9.54 24.22 -15.94
CA GLY A 71 -10.51 23.15 -16.22
C GLY A 71 -10.31 21.87 -15.40
N GLY A 72 -9.09 21.61 -14.92
CA GLY A 72 -8.75 20.49 -14.05
C GLY A 72 -8.54 19.15 -14.78
N THR A 73 -7.69 18.32 -14.20
CA THR A 73 -7.24 17.02 -14.75
C THR A 73 -8.40 16.03 -14.97
N ILE A 74 -9.39 16.06 -14.09
CA ILE A 74 -10.71 15.46 -14.25
C ILE A 74 -11.74 16.58 -14.07
N PRO A 75 -12.94 16.50 -14.68
CA PRO A 75 -13.92 17.57 -14.59
C PRO A 75 -14.61 17.58 -13.22
N ASN A 76 -15.52 18.52 -13.00
CA ASN A 76 -16.37 18.49 -11.82
C ASN A 76 -17.14 17.16 -11.73
N SER A 77 -17.35 16.65 -10.52
CA SER A 77 -17.99 15.36 -10.22
C SER A 77 -19.36 15.15 -10.88
N ALA A 78 -20.10 16.23 -11.16
CA ALA A 78 -21.35 16.19 -11.93
C ALA A 78 -21.18 15.72 -13.39
N GLN A 79 -19.96 15.75 -13.94
CA GLN A 79 -19.62 15.45 -15.34
C GLN A 79 -18.83 14.14 -15.52
N TYR A 80 -18.59 13.35 -14.47
CA TYR A 80 -17.78 12.12 -14.57
C TYR A 80 -18.34 11.09 -15.56
N ALA A 81 -19.68 10.99 -15.70
CA ALA A 81 -20.29 10.08 -16.68
C ALA A 81 -20.03 10.52 -18.13
N ASP A 82 -20.11 11.83 -18.40
CA ASP A 82 -19.83 12.40 -19.72
C ASP A 82 -18.35 12.30 -20.07
N PHE A 83 -17.47 12.55 -19.09
CA PHE A 83 -16.03 12.36 -19.23
C PHE A 83 -15.65 10.90 -19.51
N ALA A 84 -16.22 9.94 -18.79
CA ALA A 84 -16.00 8.52 -19.05
C ALA A 84 -16.40 8.12 -20.49
N LYS A 85 -17.54 8.61 -20.98
CA LYS A 85 -17.95 8.44 -22.38
C LYS A 85 -16.97 9.13 -23.35
N ARG A 86 -16.46 10.32 -23.02
CA ARG A 86 -15.45 11.03 -23.81
C ARG A 86 -14.11 10.29 -23.86
N CYS A 87 -13.63 9.72 -22.75
CA CYS A 87 -12.47 8.84 -22.70
C CYS A 87 -12.65 7.61 -23.61
N ALA A 88 -13.79 6.92 -23.50
CA ALA A 88 -14.09 5.76 -24.33
C ALA A 88 -14.18 6.11 -25.84
N ASN A 89 -14.72 7.29 -26.17
CA ASN A 89 -14.69 7.82 -27.53
C ASN A 89 -13.26 8.08 -28.03
N TYR A 90 -12.43 8.71 -27.20
CA TYR A 90 -11.03 9.00 -27.53
C TYR A 90 -10.23 7.73 -27.79
N VAL A 91 -10.36 6.73 -26.91
CA VAL A 91 -9.68 5.44 -27.03
C VAL A 91 -10.14 4.69 -28.29
N ARG A 92 -11.45 4.61 -28.55
CA ARG A 92 -12.00 3.96 -29.77
C ARG A 92 -11.50 4.60 -31.07
N ALA A 93 -11.32 5.92 -31.08
CA ALA A 93 -10.87 6.68 -32.25
C ALA A 93 -9.33 6.73 -32.37
N SER A 94 -8.59 6.30 -31.35
CA SER A 94 -7.13 6.35 -31.31
C SER A 94 -6.49 5.06 -31.85
N GLN A 95 -5.28 5.18 -32.37
CA GLN A 95 -4.53 4.06 -32.98
C GLN A 95 -3.10 4.02 -32.46
N GLY A 96 -2.55 2.84 -32.19
CA GLY A 96 -1.15 2.69 -31.77
C GLY A 96 -0.87 2.95 -30.28
N CYS A 97 -1.89 3.04 -29.43
CA CYS A 97 -1.75 3.07 -27.97
C CYS A 97 -2.72 2.07 -27.33
N LYS A 98 -2.30 1.49 -26.20
CA LYS A 98 -3.04 0.49 -25.41
C LYS A 98 -2.87 0.69 -23.88
N LEU A 99 -2.25 1.80 -23.47
CA LEU A 99 -1.90 2.11 -22.09
C LEU A 99 -2.36 3.54 -21.75
N TRP A 100 -3.45 3.64 -21.00
CA TRP A 100 -4.20 4.88 -20.79
C TRP A 100 -4.12 5.31 -19.34
N ILE A 101 -3.56 6.49 -19.04
CA ILE A 101 -3.50 7.03 -17.68
C ILE A 101 -4.68 7.99 -17.51
N ILE A 102 -5.51 7.81 -16.49
CA ILE A 102 -6.66 8.70 -16.25
C ILE A 102 -6.31 9.72 -15.16
N GLY A 103 -6.17 10.98 -15.57
CA GLY A 103 -5.83 12.11 -14.72
C GLY A 103 -4.34 12.20 -14.33
N ASN A 104 -4.04 13.24 -13.56
CA ASN A 104 -2.71 13.63 -13.11
C ASN A 104 -2.79 14.39 -11.78
N GLU A 105 -1.88 14.10 -10.84
CA GLU A 105 -1.60 14.91 -9.65
C GLU A 105 -2.84 15.38 -8.87
N MET A 106 -3.86 14.52 -8.77
CA MET A 106 -5.22 14.88 -8.34
C MET A 106 -5.32 15.47 -6.91
N ASN A 107 -4.31 15.25 -6.07
CA ASN A 107 -4.20 15.88 -4.75
C ASN A 107 -3.92 17.40 -4.83
N TYR A 108 -3.18 17.84 -5.85
CA TYR A 108 -2.72 19.22 -6.03
C TYR A 108 -3.85 20.17 -6.44
N GLU A 109 -3.89 21.38 -5.88
CA GLU A 109 -4.95 22.37 -6.13
C GLU A 109 -5.03 22.87 -7.58
N VAL A 110 -3.89 22.97 -8.27
CA VAL A 110 -3.81 23.38 -9.69
C VAL A 110 -4.62 22.46 -10.61
N GLU A 111 -4.57 21.15 -10.34
CA GLU A 111 -5.23 20.12 -11.15
C GLU A 111 -6.73 19.96 -10.85
N ARG A 112 -7.28 20.72 -9.90
CA ARG A 112 -8.70 20.63 -9.51
C ARG A 112 -9.61 21.38 -10.48
N PRO A 113 -10.76 20.81 -10.86
CA PRO A 113 -11.75 21.49 -11.68
C PRO A 113 -12.45 22.62 -10.90
N PRO A 114 -13.09 23.57 -11.60
CA PRO A 114 -13.90 24.59 -10.95
C PRO A 114 -15.07 23.91 -10.22
N ALA A 115 -15.44 24.46 -9.05
CA ALA A 115 -16.69 24.09 -8.41
C ALA A 115 -17.84 24.50 -9.34
N GLY A 116 -18.60 23.51 -9.84
CA GLY A 116 -19.70 23.75 -10.77
C GLY A 116 -20.68 24.79 -10.23
N SER A 117 -21.27 25.61 -11.12
CA SER A 117 -22.03 26.79 -10.70
C SER A 117 -23.28 26.44 -9.88
N THR A 118 -23.15 26.45 -8.55
CA THR A 118 -24.22 26.13 -7.58
C THR A 118 -25.43 27.06 -7.69
N ARG A 119 -25.29 28.22 -8.34
CA ARG A 119 -26.39 29.13 -8.68
C ARG A 119 -27.42 28.54 -9.66
N ALA A 120 -27.08 27.55 -10.47
CA ALA A 120 -28.05 26.90 -11.37
C ALA A 120 -28.82 25.78 -10.63
N ALA A 121 -28.10 24.86 -9.96
CA ALA A 121 -28.69 23.69 -9.32
C ALA A 121 -29.65 24.03 -8.16
N VAL A 122 -29.30 25.02 -7.33
CA VAL A 122 -30.15 25.47 -6.20
C VAL A 122 -31.41 26.19 -6.70
N ARG A 123 -31.35 26.84 -7.88
CA ARG A 123 -32.50 27.54 -8.46
C ARG A 123 -33.49 26.57 -9.12
N ALA A 124 -33.00 25.51 -9.75
CA ALA A 124 -33.85 24.46 -10.32
C ALA A 124 -34.65 23.70 -9.25
N THR A 125 -34.02 23.36 -8.11
CA THR A 125 -34.73 22.74 -6.97
C THR A 125 -35.69 23.70 -6.29
N ALA A 126 -35.34 24.99 -6.17
CA ALA A 126 -36.24 26.01 -5.62
C ALA A 126 -37.43 26.35 -6.53
N GLN A 127 -37.29 26.29 -7.86
CA GLN A 127 -38.42 26.51 -8.78
C GLN A 127 -39.34 25.29 -8.84
N SER A 128 -38.80 24.08 -8.93
CA SER A 128 -39.61 22.85 -8.96
C SER A 128 -40.44 22.66 -7.69
N ALA A 129 -39.93 23.06 -6.52
CA ALA A 129 -40.66 22.99 -5.25
C ALA A 129 -41.74 24.08 -5.07
N VAL A 130 -41.78 25.10 -5.92
CA VAL A 130 -42.78 26.19 -5.86
C VAL A 130 -43.86 26.02 -6.94
N GLU A 131 -43.54 25.39 -8.07
CA GLU A 131 -44.50 25.14 -9.15
C GLU A 131 -45.50 23.99 -8.85
N GLU A 132 -45.20 23.10 -7.89
CA GLU A 132 -46.11 21.99 -7.52
C GLU A 132 -47.26 22.42 -6.57
N ALA A 133 -47.26 23.67 -6.08
CA ALA A 133 -48.17 24.11 -5.01
C ALA A 133 -49.35 25.02 -5.45
N VAL A 134 -49.40 25.52 -6.70
CA VAL A 134 -50.47 26.44 -7.15
C VAL A 134 -50.91 26.20 -8.60
N GLN A 135 -52.10 25.61 -8.76
CA GLN A 135 -52.92 25.60 -9.99
C GLN A 135 -54.38 25.86 -9.57
N PRO A 136 -55.05 26.88 -10.13
CA PRO A 136 -56.11 26.61 -11.13
C PRO A 136 -56.30 27.77 -12.16
N PRO A 137 -57.31 27.75 -13.05
CA PRO A 137 -57.45 26.88 -14.20
C PRO A 137 -57.50 27.66 -15.54
N ALA A 138 -57.61 26.92 -16.66
CA ALA A 138 -57.38 27.39 -18.03
C ALA A 138 -58.39 28.40 -18.63
N ALA A 139 -57.92 29.14 -19.64
CA ALA A 139 -58.72 29.74 -20.72
C ALA A 139 -58.03 29.52 -22.09
N SER A 140 -58.81 29.42 -23.18
CA SER A 140 -58.38 28.88 -24.49
C SER A 140 -58.23 29.99 -25.59
N PRO A 141 -58.03 29.71 -26.91
CA PRO A 141 -56.82 30.22 -27.59
C PRO A 141 -57.05 30.98 -28.93
N GLN A 142 -55.95 31.21 -29.67
CA GLN A 142 -55.80 31.64 -31.08
C GLN A 142 -55.81 33.15 -31.45
N PRO A 143 -55.27 33.56 -32.63
CA PRO A 143 -54.45 32.80 -33.61
C PRO A 143 -53.06 33.43 -33.93
N ALA A 144 -52.26 32.73 -34.75
CA ALA A 144 -50.95 33.15 -35.23
C ALA A 144 -50.99 33.96 -36.56
N PRO A 145 -49.87 34.58 -36.95
CA PRO A 145 -49.48 34.71 -38.36
C PRO A 145 -48.16 33.97 -38.69
N THR A 146 -48.00 33.61 -39.96
CA THR A 146 -46.87 32.86 -40.55
C THR A 146 -45.91 33.80 -41.33
N PRO A 147 -44.93 33.36 -42.16
CA PRO A 147 -43.52 33.35 -41.72
C PRO A 147 -42.52 34.06 -42.69
N GLU A 148 -41.22 33.91 -42.38
CA GLU A 148 -40.01 34.18 -43.20
C GLU A 148 -39.47 35.62 -43.31
N PRO A 149 -38.15 35.82 -43.61
CA PRO A 149 -37.06 34.83 -43.81
C PRO A 149 -35.87 34.96 -42.84
N VAL A 150 -34.90 34.04 -43.03
CA VAL A 150 -33.61 33.89 -42.33
C VAL A 150 -32.62 35.00 -42.69
N GLU A 151 -31.83 35.53 -41.73
CA GLU A 151 -30.34 35.61 -41.83
C GLU A 151 -29.61 36.31 -40.64
N SER A 152 -28.28 36.13 -40.69
CA SER A 152 -27.16 36.71 -39.94
C SER A 152 -26.85 36.22 -38.51
N SER A 153 -25.59 35.81 -38.35
CA SER A 153 -25.10 34.89 -37.33
C SER A 153 -24.12 35.57 -36.37
N ALA A 154 -23.69 34.84 -35.33
CA ALA A 154 -22.69 35.30 -34.37
C ALA A 154 -21.32 35.70 -35.00
N TRP A 155 -21.09 35.39 -36.28
CA TRP A 155 -19.91 35.82 -37.02
C TRP A 155 -19.78 37.33 -37.23
N ASP A 156 -20.89 38.08 -37.36
CA ASP A 156 -20.79 39.54 -37.49
C ASP A 156 -20.31 40.22 -36.19
N ARG A 157 -20.54 39.59 -35.04
CA ARG A 157 -20.03 40.08 -33.74
C ARG A 157 -18.55 39.72 -33.53
N PHE A 158 -18.12 38.56 -34.01
CA PHE A 158 -16.71 38.15 -33.99
C PHE A 158 -15.83 39.01 -34.92
N LEU A 159 -16.33 39.33 -36.12
CA LEU A 159 -15.62 40.17 -37.10
C LEU A 159 -15.50 41.64 -36.68
N GLN A 160 -16.33 42.14 -35.75
CA GLN A 160 -16.16 43.47 -35.17
C GLN A 160 -15.09 43.52 -34.07
N TRP A 161 -14.87 42.41 -33.34
CA TRP A 161 -13.80 42.33 -32.33
C TRP A 161 -12.40 42.28 -32.99
N LEU A 162 -12.22 41.46 -34.04
CA LEU A 162 -10.95 41.37 -34.77
C LEU A 162 -10.51 42.69 -35.44
N LYS A 163 -11.45 43.59 -35.76
CA LYS A 163 -11.14 44.90 -36.37
C LYS A 163 -10.51 45.93 -35.44
N GLN A 164 -10.46 45.68 -34.12
CA GLN A 164 -9.86 46.61 -33.15
C GLN A 164 -8.39 46.31 -32.80
N LEU A 165 -7.86 45.13 -33.15
CA LEU A 165 -6.51 44.73 -32.74
C LEU A 165 -5.38 45.02 -33.75
N PHE A 166 -5.69 45.20 -35.05
CA PHE A 166 -4.65 45.34 -36.10
C PHE A 166 -4.96 46.43 -37.15
N GLY A 167 -5.36 47.62 -36.70
CA GLY A 167 -5.60 48.77 -37.57
C GLY A 167 -4.43 49.78 -37.58
N GLY A 168 -3.52 49.70 -38.56
CA GLY A 168 -2.57 50.79 -38.83
C GLY A 168 -1.39 50.47 -39.76
N GLY A 169 -1.48 50.84 -41.04
CA GLY A 169 -0.32 50.89 -41.95
C GLY A 169 -0.59 50.47 -43.41
N GLN A 170 -0.71 51.44 -44.32
CA GLN A 170 -0.80 51.31 -45.79
C GLN A 170 0.26 52.25 -46.43
N PRO A 171 0.47 52.33 -47.76
CA PRO A 171 0.86 51.26 -48.69
C PRO A 171 1.93 51.71 -49.74
N VAL A 172 2.69 50.82 -50.39
CA VAL A 172 3.30 51.09 -51.72
C VAL A 172 3.39 49.79 -52.57
N ALA A 173 3.27 49.91 -53.89
CA ALA A 173 3.25 48.83 -54.90
C ALA A 173 4.29 49.10 -56.03
N PRO A 174 4.34 48.36 -57.15
CA PRO A 174 4.47 46.91 -57.38
C PRO A 174 5.65 46.52 -58.33
N THR A 175 6.01 45.23 -58.50
CA THR A 175 6.28 44.53 -59.81
C THR A 175 6.86 43.09 -59.68
N LYS A 176 6.84 42.32 -60.80
CA LYS A 176 7.15 40.87 -61.04
C LYS A 176 8.66 40.59 -61.32
N PRO A 177 9.11 39.36 -61.68
CA PRO A 177 8.93 38.01 -61.08
C PRO A 177 10.29 37.25 -60.81
N THR A 178 10.22 36.06 -60.20
CA THR A 178 11.30 35.05 -59.94
C THR A 178 12.03 34.52 -61.20
N PRO A 179 13.21 33.83 -61.17
CA PRO A 179 13.71 32.88 -60.13
C PRO A 179 15.27 32.93 -59.87
N PRO A 180 15.98 31.81 -59.52
CA PRO A 180 16.38 31.39 -58.17
C PRO A 180 17.92 31.46 -57.91
N VAL A 181 18.40 31.09 -56.70
CA VAL A 181 19.70 30.41 -56.38
C VAL A 181 20.01 30.46 -54.85
N ASN A 182 20.52 29.35 -54.27
CA ASN A 182 21.13 29.21 -52.92
C ASN A 182 22.63 29.60 -52.95
N PRO A 183 23.41 29.76 -51.85
CA PRO A 183 23.14 29.62 -50.39
C PRO A 183 23.39 31.02 -49.72
N PRO A 184 24.04 31.28 -48.54
CA PRO A 184 24.59 30.45 -47.45
C PRO A 184 24.18 30.86 -46.01
N ILE A 185 24.82 30.20 -45.03
CA ILE A 185 24.72 30.40 -43.57
C ILE A 185 25.47 31.68 -43.14
N PRO A 186 24.94 32.43 -42.14
CA PRO A 186 25.83 33.00 -41.13
C PRO A 186 25.32 32.94 -39.68
N VAL A 187 26.17 32.33 -38.82
CA VAL A 187 26.61 32.78 -37.48
C VAL A 187 25.59 32.99 -36.34
N GLU A 188 25.99 32.48 -35.18
CA GLU A 188 25.39 32.59 -33.86
C GLU A 188 24.94 34.01 -33.46
N SER A 189 23.91 34.07 -32.61
CA SER A 189 23.64 35.20 -31.71
C SER A 189 23.22 34.63 -30.35
N PRO A 190 23.52 35.31 -29.22
CA PRO A 190 23.46 34.68 -27.91
C PRO A 190 22.02 34.40 -27.47
N LEU A 191 21.77 33.22 -26.93
CA LEU A 191 20.53 32.93 -26.23
C LEU A 191 20.43 33.79 -24.97
N VAL A 192 19.44 34.67 -24.93
CA VAL A 192 18.98 35.31 -23.69
C VAL A 192 18.18 34.27 -22.92
N GLU A 193 18.60 33.96 -21.69
CA GLU A 193 17.84 33.03 -20.84
C GLU A 193 16.49 33.66 -20.43
N PRO A 194 15.36 32.96 -20.60
CA PRO A 194 14.07 33.39 -20.06
C PRO A 194 14.02 33.10 -18.55
N SER A 195 14.54 34.05 -17.77
CA SER A 195 14.25 34.13 -16.33
C SER A 195 13.05 35.04 -16.12
N ASN A 196 11.84 34.47 -16.04
CA ASN A 196 10.65 35.08 -15.42
C ASN A 196 9.53 34.05 -15.23
N GLU A 197 8.69 34.26 -14.22
CA GLU A 197 7.61 33.35 -13.75
C GLU A 197 6.39 33.26 -14.69
N THR A 198 6.55 33.54 -15.99
CA THR A 198 5.45 33.62 -16.98
C THR A 198 5.40 32.47 -17.98
N ASP A 199 6.44 31.62 -18.05
CA ASP A 199 6.56 30.51 -19.01
C ASP A 199 6.14 29.14 -18.43
N ASP A 200 5.14 29.12 -17.54
CA ASP A 200 4.56 27.90 -16.98
C ASP A 200 3.01 27.91 -17.10
N PRO A 201 2.48 27.64 -18.30
CA PRO A 201 1.03 27.63 -18.56
C PRO A 201 0.30 26.44 -17.90
N LEU A 202 1.00 25.59 -17.13
CA LEU A 202 0.45 24.46 -16.40
C LEU A 202 0.63 24.60 -14.88
N HIS A 203 1.19 25.70 -14.38
CA HIS A 203 1.45 26.00 -12.96
C HIS A 203 2.14 24.85 -12.18
N ARG A 204 3.04 24.12 -12.84
CA ARG A 204 3.81 23.00 -12.27
C ARG A 204 5.09 23.42 -11.55
N GLY A 205 5.65 24.57 -11.92
CA GLY A 205 6.81 25.20 -11.29
C GLY A 205 6.46 26.10 -10.11
N ASP A 206 5.17 26.19 -9.75
CA ASP A 206 4.69 26.89 -8.58
C ASP A 206 5.22 26.21 -7.29
N PRO A 207 5.93 26.93 -6.39
CA PRO A 207 6.44 26.38 -5.14
C PRO A 207 5.38 25.77 -4.20
N ARG A 208 4.09 26.03 -4.44
CA ARG A 208 2.94 25.41 -3.74
C ARG A 208 2.68 23.96 -4.18
N ARG A 209 3.26 23.49 -5.29
CA ARG A 209 3.25 22.07 -5.67
C ARG A 209 3.88 21.22 -4.57
N PHE A 210 4.93 21.73 -3.93
CA PHE A 210 5.63 21.10 -2.81
C PHE A 210 5.43 21.88 -1.51
N ASP A 211 4.18 22.20 -1.20
CA ASP A 211 3.81 22.98 -0.01
C ASP A 211 4.29 22.35 1.31
N ALA A 212 4.50 21.03 1.38
CA ALA A 212 5.11 20.37 2.54
C ALA A 212 6.59 20.75 2.81
N LEU A 213 7.34 21.23 1.80
CA LEU A 213 8.74 21.67 1.97
C LEU A 213 8.83 23.04 2.64
N ASN A 214 7.78 23.85 2.50
CA ASN A 214 7.74 25.25 2.91
C ASN A 214 7.00 25.49 4.23
N GLN A 215 6.50 24.44 4.91
CA GLN A 215 5.88 24.60 6.22
C GLN A 215 6.93 24.79 7.33
N PRO A 216 6.94 25.92 8.06
CA PRO A 216 7.68 26.00 9.32
C PRO A 216 7.09 24.98 10.30
N ALA A 217 7.91 24.47 11.22
CA ALA A 217 7.51 23.46 12.21
C ALA A 217 6.34 23.95 13.10
N ALA A 218 5.12 23.67 12.66
CA ALA A 218 3.89 24.06 13.32
C ALA A 218 3.36 22.92 14.21
N SER A 219 2.67 23.30 15.27
CA SER A 219 2.14 22.41 16.32
C SER A 219 1.28 21.27 15.76
N PRO A 220 1.21 20.10 16.45
CA PRO A 220 0.51 18.93 15.95
C PRO A 220 -0.95 19.24 15.59
N PRO A 221 -1.47 18.67 14.48
CA PRO A 221 -2.84 18.92 14.07
C PRO A 221 -3.81 18.47 15.16
N GLN A 222 -4.77 19.33 15.49
CA GLN A 222 -5.88 18.93 16.35
C GLN A 222 -6.60 17.74 15.70
N ALA A 223 -6.76 16.66 16.46
CA ALA A 223 -7.48 15.48 16.02
C ALA A 223 -8.96 15.84 15.78
N ALA A 224 -9.30 16.14 14.52
CA ALA A 224 -10.69 16.21 14.08
C ALA A 224 -11.30 14.82 14.23
N GLY A 225 -12.15 14.65 15.25
CA GLY A 225 -12.75 13.36 15.57
C GLY A 225 -13.58 12.82 14.42
N ALA A 226 -13.04 11.81 13.72
CA ALA A 226 -13.72 11.10 12.65
C ALA A 226 -14.84 10.20 13.22
N THR A 227 -15.98 10.80 13.57
CA THR A 227 -17.21 10.04 13.77
C THR A 227 -17.60 9.38 12.46
N VAL A 228 -17.73 8.05 12.47
CA VAL A 228 -18.24 7.26 11.34
C VAL A 228 -19.55 7.85 10.83
N ARG A 229 -19.53 8.39 9.62
CA ARG A 229 -20.74 8.65 8.84
C ARG A 229 -20.77 7.68 7.66
N SER A 230 -21.96 7.19 7.37
CA SER A 230 -22.25 6.15 6.37
C SER A 230 -21.79 6.51 4.97
N ALA A 231 -21.66 5.49 4.09
CA ALA A 231 -21.25 5.59 2.68
C ALA A 231 -22.26 6.29 1.74
N ALA A 232 -22.94 7.34 2.23
CA ALA A 232 -23.78 8.25 1.47
C ALA A 232 -23.39 9.69 1.88
N ALA A 233 -23.08 10.51 0.87
CA ALA A 233 -22.51 11.86 1.00
C ALA A 233 -21.02 11.95 1.39
N ALA A 234 -20.14 11.39 0.55
CA ALA A 234 -18.82 11.98 0.33
C ALA A 234 -19.00 13.30 -0.44
N ALA A 235 -19.42 14.35 0.26
CA ALA A 235 -19.69 15.64 -0.36
C ALA A 235 -18.39 16.25 -0.90
N ALA A 236 -18.38 16.59 -2.18
CA ALA A 236 -17.36 17.40 -2.83
C ALA A 236 -17.10 18.67 -2.00
N GLN A 237 -15.95 18.74 -1.35
CA GLN A 237 -15.52 19.95 -0.66
C GLN A 237 -15.12 20.99 -1.71
N VAL A 238 -15.50 22.25 -1.48
CA VAL A 238 -15.11 23.36 -2.36
C VAL A 238 -14.12 24.25 -1.60
N VAL A 239 -12.92 24.38 -2.16
CA VAL A 239 -11.84 25.23 -1.62
C VAL A 239 -11.40 26.17 -2.74
N ASN A 240 -11.29 27.46 -2.46
CA ASN A 240 -10.92 28.51 -3.43
C ASN A 240 -11.73 28.49 -4.75
N GLY A 241 -12.99 28.04 -4.70
CA GLY A 241 -13.85 27.92 -5.88
C GLY A 241 -13.54 26.71 -6.77
N ARG A 242 -12.71 25.76 -6.32
CA ARG A 242 -12.41 24.48 -6.98
C ARG A 242 -12.99 23.32 -6.18
N GLU A 243 -13.34 22.24 -6.87
CA GLU A 243 -13.76 20.99 -6.23
C GLU A 243 -12.53 20.19 -5.78
N VAL A 244 -12.46 19.87 -4.48
CA VAL A 244 -11.40 19.01 -3.93
C VAL A 244 -11.61 17.59 -4.43
N ILE A 245 -10.69 17.11 -5.26
CA ILE A 245 -10.64 15.70 -5.64
C ILE A 245 -10.11 14.91 -4.44
N THR A 246 -11.00 14.15 -3.80
CA THR A 246 -10.64 13.18 -2.76
C THR A 246 -10.27 11.83 -3.39
N PRO A 247 -9.62 10.89 -2.65
CA PRO A 247 -9.39 9.54 -3.14
C PRO A 247 -10.69 8.86 -3.61
N GLU A 248 -11.79 9.06 -2.87
CA GLU A 248 -13.12 8.54 -3.21
C GLU A 248 -13.66 9.12 -4.53
N LEU A 249 -13.57 10.45 -4.73
CA LEU A 249 -14.02 11.10 -5.97
C LEU A 249 -13.15 10.71 -7.18
N TYR A 250 -11.83 10.65 -6.99
CA TYR A 250 -10.93 10.15 -8.03
C TYR A 250 -11.28 8.72 -8.43
N VAL A 251 -11.42 7.81 -7.46
CA VAL A 251 -11.75 6.41 -7.74
C VAL A 251 -13.13 6.25 -8.41
N GLN A 252 -14.09 7.11 -8.07
CA GLN A 252 -15.39 7.16 -8.77
C GLN A 252 -15.22 7.53 -10.25
N CYS A 253 -14.50 8.63 -10.56
CA CYS A 253 -14.23 9.04 -11.94
C CYS A 253 -13.44 7.97 -12.70
N TYR A 254 -12.35 7.48 -12.10
CA TYR A 254 -11.46 6.50 -12.67
C TYR A 254 -12.17 5.19 -13.05
N LYS A 255 -13.02 4.64 -12.16
CA LYS A 255 -13.78 3.41 -12.44
C LYS A 255 -14.73 3.61 -13.63
N LEU A 256 -15.45 4.73 -13.68
CA LEU A 256 -16.31 5.06 -14.82
C LEU A 256 -15.52 5.11 -16.14
N CYS A 257 -14.37 5.78 -16.16
CA CYS A 257 -13.51 5.85 -17.35
C CYS A 257 -12.98 4.47 -17.76
N ARG A 258 -12.49 3.66 -16.79
CA ARG A 258 -11.95 2.31 -17.06
C ARG A 258 -13.01 1.37 -17.59
N ASP A 259 -14.17 1.29 -16.93
CA ASP A 259 -15.26 0.40 -17.32
C ASP A 259 -15.79 0.78 -18.72
N ALA A 260 -15.87 2.08 -19.03
CA ALA A 260 -16.27 2.56 -20.36
C ALA A 260 -15.25 2.24 -21.46
N ILE A 261 -13.94 2.20 -21.15
CA ILE A 261 -12.87 1.80 -22.07
C ILE A 261 -12.88 0.28 -22.29
N HIS A 262 -12.96 -0.53 -21.22
CA HIS A 262 -12.95 -2.00 -21.32
C HIS A 262 -14.21 -2.57 -21.97
N ALA A 263 -15.34 -1.85 -21.91
CA ALA A 263 -16.56 -2.20 -22.65
C ALA A 263 -16.45 -2.03 -24.18
N LEU A 264 -15.36 -1.45 -24.70
CA LEU A 264 -15.16 -1.26 -26.14
C LEU A 264 -14.69 -2.56 -26.83
N PRO A 265 -15.32 -2.97 -27.94
CA PRO A 265 -14.80 -4.08 -28.75
C PRO A 265 -13.34 -3.84 -29.18
N GLY A 266 -12.46 -4.80 -28.87
CA GLY A 266 -11.03 -4.71 -29.19
C GLY A 266 -10.18 -3.94 -28.17
N HIS A 267 -10.75 -3.47 -27.05
CA HIS A 267 -10.02 -2.81 -25.96
C HIS A 267 -10.20 -3.43 -24.57
N ALA A 268 -10.75 -4.64 -24.49
CA ALA A 268 -10.88 -5.38 -23.22
C ALA A 268 -9.52 -5.70 -22.55
N ASP A 269 -8.45 -5.77 -23.34
CA ASP A 269 -7.07 -6.02 -22.90
C ASP A 269 -6.20 -4.74 -22.79
N ASP A 270 -6.78 -3.55 -23.03
CA ASP A 270 -6.08 -2.28 -22.81
C ASP A 270 -5.80 -2.09 -21.32
N GLN A 271 -4.67 -1.49 -20.96
CA GLN A 271 -4.39 -1.18 -19.54
C GLN A 271 -4.83 0.24 -19.23
N VAL A 272 -5.73 0.39 -18.26
CA VAL A 272 -6.08 1.69 -17.69
C VAL A 272 -5.31 1.86 -16.38
N LEU A 273 -4.42 2.84 -16.34
CA LEU A 273 -3.48 3.11 -15.25
C LEU A 273 -4.01 4.25 -14.38
N ILE A 274 -3.83 4.17 -13.05
CA ILE A 274 -4.12 5.34 -12.21
C ILE A 274 -3.14 6.48 -12.53
N GLY A 275 -3.62 7.72 -12.46
CA GLY A 275 -2.82 8.92 -12.52
C GLY A 275 -1.90 9.04 -11.31
N ALA A 276 -0.73 9.63 -11.52
CA ALA A 276 0.26 9.81 -10.47
C ALA A 276 -0.26 10.81 -9.43
N VAL A 277 0.20 10.65 -8.18
CA VAL A 277 -0.11 11.58 -7.09
C VAL A 277 1.08 12.52 -6.93
N ALA A 278 0.84 13.83 -6.80
CA ALA A 278 1.91 14.82 -6.66
C ALA A 278 2.71 14.51 -5.38
N PRO A 279 4.03 14.24 -5.48
CA PRO A 279 4.86 14.04 -4.31
C PRO A 279 4.97 15.34 -3.53
N TRP A 280 5.05 15.24 -2.20
CA TRP A 280 5.21 16.37 -1.27
C TRP A 280 4.07 17.42 -1.28
N ASN A 281 2.98 17.20 -2.03
CA ASN A 281 1.80 18.05 -1.97
C ASN A 281 0.84 17.62 -0.85
N VAL A 282 0.44 18.55 0.02
CA VAL A 282 -0.43 18.29 1.17
C VAL A 282 -1.81 18.95 1.09
N ASN A 283 -2.22 19.44 -0.08
CA ASN A 283 -3.52 20.08 -0.27
C ASN A 283 -4.73 19.14 -0.04
N THR A 284 -4.52 17.82 0.13
CA THR A 284 -5.52 16.81 0.55
C THR A 284 -5.05 15.94 1.72
N GLY A 285 -3.99 16.34 2.44
CA GLY A 285 -3.29 15.52 3.43
C GLY A 285 -2.03 14.84 2.87
N ASP A 286 -1.44 13.90 3.62
CA ASP A 286 -0.23 13.17 3.21
C ASP A 286 -0.44 12.45 1.86
N TRP A 287 0.42 12.76 0.87
CA TRP A 287 0.32 12.25 -0.49
C TRP A 287 0.49 10.73 -0.57
N ILE A 288 1.30 10.13 0.31
CA ILE A 288 1.43 8.67 0.41
C ILE A 288 0.13 8.05 0.96
N GLY A 289 -0.48 8.66 1.98
CA GLY A 289 -1.81 8.30 2.46
C GLY A 289 -2.90 8.41 1.39
N TYR A 290 -2.91 9.50 0.62
CA TYR A 290 -3.83 9.71 -0.51
C TYR A 290 -3.67 8.62 -1.59
N PHE A 291 -2.43 8.36 -2.02
CA PHE A 291 -2.08 7.29 -2.97
C PHE A 291 -2.50 5.90 -2.47
N LYS A 292 -2.13 5.56 -1.22
CA LYS A 292 -2.50 4.27 -0.62
C LYS A 292 -4.01 4.09 -0.56
N ARG A 293 -4.75 5.15 -0.20
CA ARG A 293 -6.21 5.14 -0.13
C ARG A 293 -6.86 4.88 -1.50
N ILE A 294 -6.33 5.45 -2.58
CA ILE A 294 -6.77 5.13 -3.96
C ILE A 294 -6.63 3.64 -4.24
N LEU A 295 -5.46 3.05 -3.95
CA LEU A 295 -5.20 1.63 -4.18
C LEU A 295 -6.08 0.72 -3.32
N GLU A 296 -6.30 1.05 -2.05
CA GLU A 296 -7.22 0.32 -1.16
C GLU A 296 -8.69 0.35 -1.63
N LEU A 297 -9.13 1.46 -2.23
CA LEU A 297 -10.49 1.64 -2.78
C LEU A 297 -10.71 0.95 -4.15
N LEU A 298 -9.63 0.75 -4.90
CA LEU A 298 -9.64 0.02 -6.17
C LEU A 298 -9.54 -1.49 -5.94
N GLY A 299 -8.61 -1.90 -5.07
CA GLY A 299 -8.25 -3.31 -4.90
C GLY A 299 -7.50 -3.88 -6.11
N PRO A 300 -7.07 -5.15 -6.04
CA PRO A 300 -6.14 -5.76 -7.00
C PRO A 300 -6.71 -6.00 -8.40
N THR A 301 -8.02 -5.83 -8.58
CA THR A 301 -8.71 -5.94 -9.88
C THR A 301 -9.33 -4.61 -10.32
N GLY A 302 -9.16 -3.54 -9.54
CA GLY A 302 -9.78 -2.25 -9.79
C GLY A 302 -9.03 -1.37 -10.78
N CYS A 303 -7.74 -1.62 -11.00
CA CYS A 303 -6.88 -0.93 -11.95
C CYS A 303 -5.90 -1.90 -12.62
N ASP A 304 -5.42 -1.56 -13.82
CA ASP A 304 -4.51 -2.42 -14.59
C ASP A 304 -3.04 -2.06 -14.39
N GLY A 305 -2.76 -0.98 -13.67
CA GLY A 305 -1.42 -0.51 -13.36
C GLY A 305 -1.37 0.84 -12.63
N ILE A 306 -0.16 1.21 -12.26
CA ILE A 306 0.14 2.28 -11.32
C ILE A 306 1.13 3.26 -11.96
N THR A 307 0.88 4.56 -11.84
CA THR A 307 1.87 5.59 -12.17
C THR A 307 2.25 6.38 -10.93
N VAL A 308 3.50 6.85 -10.89
CA VAL A 308 4.07 7.67 -9.81
C VAL A 308 5.00 8.71 -10.41
N HIS A 309 5.21 9.83 -9.71
CA HIS A 309 6.21 10.84 -10.07
C HIS A 309 7.29 10.91 -8.98
N THR A 310 8.51 11.31 -9.35
CA THR A 310 9.60 11.56 -8.39
C THR A 310 10.63 12.51 -8.97
N TYR A 311 11.32 13.28 -8.13
CA TYR A 311 12.22 14.36 -8.56
C TYR A 311 13.41 14.48 -7.61
N THR A 312 14.50 15.14 -8.01
CA THR A 312 15.43 15.73 -7.03
C THR A 312 15.03 17.18 -6.73
N HIS A 313 15.59 17.77 -5.69
CA HIS A 313 15.41 19.21 -5.41
C HIS A 313 16.76 19.89 -5.70
N GLY A 314 17.03 20.09 -6.99
CA GLY A 314 18.31 20.56 -7.52
C GLY A 314 19.07 19.51 -8.34
N ALA A 315 20.03 19.99 -9.12
CA ALA A 315 20.74 19.23 -10.15
C ALA A 315 21.88 18.34 -9.64
N ASP A 316 22.26 18.36 -8.35
CA ASP A 316 23.37 17.53 -7.86
C ASP A 316 23.06 16.02 -8.09
N PRO A 317 23.88 15.30 -8.89
CA PRO A 317 23.65 13.89 -9.22
C PRO A 317 23.73 12.95 -8.00
N ASN A 318 24.20 13.41 -6.83
CA ASN A 318 24.15 12.66 -5.58
C ASN A 318 22.74 12.66 -4.95
N LEU A 319 21.85 13.59 -5.33
CA LEU A 319 20.49 13.66 -4.78
C LEU A 319 19.61 12.50 -5.27
N VAL A 320 19.93 11.91 -6.42
CA VAL A 320 19.26 10.71 -6.97
C VAL A 320 19.31 9.52 -6.00
N THR A 321 20.45 9.34 -5.32
CA THR A 321 20.68 8.23 -4.40
C THR A 321 20.66 8.65 -2.93
N SER A 322 20.18 9.87 -2.65
CA SER A 322 20.12 10.42 -1.30
C SER A 322 19.04 9.74 -0.45
N GLU A 323 19.41 9.38 0.77
CA GLU A 323 18.50 8.88 1.83
C GLU A 323 17.95 10.03 2.70
N ALA A 324 18.14 11.29 2.29
CA ALA A 324 17.62 12.45 3.01
C ALA A 324 16.09 12.34 3.20
N LYS A 325 15.65 12.52 4.44
CA LYS A 325 14.25 12.53 4.85
C LYS A 325 13.75 13.95 5.05
N MET A 326 12.44 14.14 4.99
CA MET A 326 11.81 15.43 5.26
C MET A 326 11.89 15.80 6.75
N ASN A 327 11.54 17.05 7.06
CA ASN A 327 11.30 17.49 8.42
C ASN A 327 9.96 16.96 8.96
N ALA A 328 9.76 17.07 10.27
CA ALA A 328 8.48 16.74 10.90
C ALA A 328 7.34 17.60 10.33
N PRO A 329 6.12 17.05 10.13
CA PRO A 329 5.66 15.73 10.58
C PRO A 329 6.00 14.54 9.65
N TYR A 330 6.69 14.78 8.53
CA TYR A 330 6.91 13.82 7.44
C TYR A 330 8.28 13.11 7.48
N GLN A 331 8.89 13.00 8.68
CA GLN A 331 10.26 12.48 8.86
C GLN A 331 10.53 11.04 8.39
N ASP A 332 9.49 10.29 8.00
CA ASP A 332 9.60 8.97 7.38
C ASP A 332 9.65 9.02 5.84
N ARG A 333 9.21 10.13 5.21
CA ARG A 333 9.21 10.37 3.76
C ARG A 333 10.58 10.84 3.25
N HIS A 334 11.02 10.38 2.08
CA HIS A 334 12.24 10.88 1.42
C HIS A 334 12.02 12.28 0.83
N TYR A 335 13.09 13.07 0.82
CA TYR A 335 13.12 14.45 0.33
C TYR A 335 13.60 14.58 -1.13
N HIS A 336 14.15 13.53 -1.75
CA HIS A 336 14.61 13.56 -3.15
C HIS A 336 14.11 12.33 -3.91
N PHE A 337 14.77 11.97 -5.02
CA PHE A 337 14.36 10.96 -6.00
C PHE A 337 13.91 9.62 -5.39
N ARG A 338 14.50 9.19 -4.27
CA ARG A 338 14.08 7.99 -3.53
C ARG A 338 12.68 8.06 -2.92
N ALA A 339 11.95 9.17 -3.04
CA ALA A 339 10.51 9.26 -2.77
C ALA A 339 9.68 8.27 -3.60
N TYR A 340 10.17 7.80 -4.76
CA TYR A 340 9.54 6.68 -5.47
C TYR A 340 9.40 5.45 -4.56
N ARG A 341 10.37 5.19 -3.67
CA ARG A 341 10.35 4.05 -2.75
C ARG A 341 9.22 4.15 -1.73
N ASP A 342 8.83 5.36 -1.32
CA ASP A 342 7.71 5.55 -0.40
C ASP A 342 6.39 5.17 -1.06
N PHE A 343 6.19 5.56 -2.33
CA PHE A 343 5.07 5.07 -3.13
C PHE A 343 5.12 3.55 -3.32
N MET A 344 6.26 2.98 -3.74
CA MET A 344 6.42 1.54 -3.94
C MET A 344 6.12 0.72 -2.67
N ASN A 345 6.57 1.21 -1.51
CA ASN A 345 6.31 0.57 -0.22
C ASN A 345 4.84 0.67 0.19
N ALA A 346 4.15 1.76 -0.19
CA ALA A 346 2.73 1.96 0.06
C ALA A 346 1.80 1.14 -0.84
N ILE A 347 2.29 0.55 -1.94
CA ILE A 347 1.50 -0.37 -2.78
C ILE A 347 1.09 -1.61 -1.95
N PRO A 348 -0.22 -1.88 -1.78
CA PRO A 348 -0.71 -3.06 -1.06
C PRO A 348 -0.14 -4.36 -1.62
N THR A 349 0.22 -5.32 -0.75
CA THR A 349 0.92 -6.55 -1.14
C THR A 349 0.22 -7.33 -2.26
N ASN A 350 -1.11 -7.41 -2.22
CA ASN A 350 -1.94 -8.06 -3.24
C ASN A 350 -2.01 -7.31 -4.59
N MET A 351 -1.45 -6.10 -4.68
CA MET A 351 -1.35 -5.29 -5.89
C MET A 351 0.08 -5.24 -6.45
N ARG A 352 1.06 -5.90 -5.81
CA ARG A 352 2.48 -5.87 -6.22
C ARG A 352 2.79 -6.63 -7.51
N SER A 353 1.82 -7.34 -8.07
CA SER A 353 1.87 -7.93 -9.41
C SER A 353 1.57 -6.93 -10.54
N LEU A 354 0.96 -5.78 -10.22
CA LEU A 354 0.61 -4.75 -11.21
C LEU A 354 1.87 -4.05 -11.76
N PRO A 355 1.83 -3.57 -13.01
CA PRO A 355 2.89 -2.74 -13.56
C PRO A 355 2.97 -1.38 -12.86
N VAL A 356 4.20 -0.89 -12.64
CA VAL A 356 4.46 0.49 -12.17
C VAL A 356 5.27 1.25 -13.21
N TYR A 357 4.96 2.52 -13.40
CA TYR A 357 5.65 3.43 -14.32
C TYR A 357 5.99 4.74 -13.58
N ILE A 358 7.23 5.21 -13.63
CA ILE A 358 7.56 6.58 -13.25
C ILE A 358 7.35 7.45 -14.48
N THR A 359 6.22 8.17 -14.53
CA THR A 359 5.75 8.90 -15.72
C THR A 359 6.28 10.34 -15.83
N GLU A 360 6.93 10.83 -14.79
CA GLU A 360 7.52 12.17 -14.74
C GLU A 360 8.70 12.17 -13.75
N THR A 361 9.85 12.68 -14.19
CA THR A 361 11.03 12.95 -13.35
C THR A 361 11.92 14.04 -13.95
N ASP A 362 12.48 14.88 -13.09
CA ASP A 362 13.47 15.92 -13.41
C ASP A 362 14.19 16.42 -12.12
N GLU A 363 14.97 17.49 -12.27
CA GLU A 363 15.80 18.10 -11.21
C GLU A 363 15.03 19.09 -10.29
N ASP A 364 13.73 19.30 -10.52
CA ASP A 364 12.82 20.37 -10.02
C ASP A 364 13.25 21.82 -10.36
N VAL A 365 14.53 22.02 -10.63
CA VAL A 365 15.06 23.21 -11.30
C VAL A 365 15.01 23.03 -12.83
N ALA A 366 15.20 24.14 -13.56
CA ALA A 366 15.44 24.05 -15.00
C ALA A 366 16.70 23.20 -15.24
N TRP A 367 16.61 22.17 -16.09
CA TRP A 367 17.70 21.22 -16.34
C TRP A 367 19.06 21.92 -16.52
N ASP A 368 20.06 21.47 -15.78
CA ASP A 368 21.44 21.91 -15.99
C ASP A 368 21.94 21.47 -17.37
N ASN A 369 22.35 22.41 -18.22
CA ASN A 369 22.82 22.11 -19.58
C ASN A 369 24.28 21.63 -19.59
N ARG A 370 24.61 20.71 -18.68
CA ARG A 370 25.92 20.08 -18.51
C ARG A 370 25.71 18.58 -18.32
N ASN A 371 26.60 17.76 -18.89
CA ASN A 371 26.58 16.32 -18.62
C ASN A 371 27.14 16.05 -17.22
N ILE A 372 26.28 16.17 -16.20
CA ILE A 372 26.60 15.99 -14.78
C ILE A 372 26.26 14.57 -14.26
N GLN A 373 25.89 13.65 -15.15
CA GLN A 373 25.54 12.26 -14.84
C GLN A 373 24.25 12.09 -14.01
N TRP A 374 23.39 13.11 -13.95
CA TRP A 374 22.10 12.99 -13.26
C TRP A 374 21.22 11.95 -13.96
N VAL A 375 21.13 12.01 -15.29
CA VAL A 375 20.28 11.12 -16.09
C VAL A 375 20.81 9.68 -16.03
N GLN A 376 22.13 9.49 -16.20
CA GLN A 376 22.77 8.19 -16.00
C GLN A 376 22.47 7.58 -14.63
N ARG A 377 22.55 8.36 -13.55
CA ARG A 377 22.27 7.87 -12.19
C ARG A 377 20.81 7.58 -11.95
N ALA A 378 19.89 8.40 -12.48
CA ALA A 378 18.44 8.19 -12.32
C ALA A 378 18.02 6.85 -12.93
N TYR A 379 18.49 6.55 -14.15
CA TYR A 379 18.26 5.23 -14.77
C TYR A 379 18.98 4.09 -14.03
N GLY A 380 20.22 4.30 -13.59
CA GLY A 380 20.97 3.31 -12.82
C GLY A 380 20.34 2.94 -11.46
N GLU A 381 19.73 3.92 -10.76
CA GLU A 381 19.00 3.70 -9.51
C GLU A 381 17.74 2.84 -9.73
N ILE A 382 16.98 3.08 -10.81
CA ILE A 382 15.77 2.29 -11.13
C ILE A 382 16.12 0.89 -11.65
N ASP A 383 17.19 0.75 -12.43
CA ASP A 383 17.74 -0.57 -12.80
C ASP A 383 18.24 -1.34 -11.57
N ALA A 384 18.91 -0.67 -10.62
CA ALA A 384 19.34 -1.27 -9.36
C ALA A 384 18.15 -1.70 -8.49
N TRP A 385 17.06 -0.92 -8.44
CA TRP A 385 15.80 -1.33 -7.80
C TRP A 385 15.21 -2.57 -8.48
N ASN A 386 15.10 -2.57 -9.81
CA ASN A 386 14.51 -3.67 -10.58
C ASN A 386 15.27 -5.00 -10.47
N LYS A 387 16.53 -4.96 -10.04
CA LYS A 387 17.41 -6.12 -9.81
C LYS A 387 17.34 -6.65 -8.37
N GLN A 388 16.66 -5.98 -7.45
CA GLN A 388 16.46 -6.47 -6.09
C GLN A 388 15.49 -7.67 -6.07
N SER A 389 15.82 -8.70 -5.30
CA SER A 389 14.97 -9.89 -5.19
C SER A 389 13.62 -9.54 -4.56
N GLY A 390 12.53 -9.89 -5.24
CA GLY A 390 11.16 -9.61 -4.77
C GLY A 390 10.70 -8.15 -4.93
N ALA A 391 11.50 -7.26 -5.51
CA ALA A 391 11.06 -5.90 -5.79
C ALA A 391 10.00 -5.88 -6.91
N GLN A 392 8.93 -5.12 -6.71
CA GLN A 392 7.96 -4.83 -7.78
C GLN A 392 8.65 -3.95 -8.83
N GLN A 393 8.71 -4.45 -10.06
CA GLN A 393 9.52 -3.84 -11.11
C GLN A 393 8.85 -2.62 -11.74
N ILE A 394 9.63 -1.54 -11.85
CA ILE A 394 9.28 -0.27 -12.48
C ILE A 394 9.63 -0.36 -13.97
N ARG A 395 8.64 -0.22 -14.84
CA ARG A 395 8.76 -0.51 -16.27
C ARG A 395 9.29 0.64 -17.12
N ALA A 396 9.10 1.87 -16.64
CA ALA A 396 9.55 3.10 -17.29
C ALA A 396 10.04 4.10 -16.25
N LEU A 397 11.05 4.88 -16.62
CA LEU A 397 11.45 6.15 -15.99
C LEU A 397 11.45 7.20 -17.10
N VAL A 398 10.62 8.24 -16.96
CA VAL A 398 10.31 9.17 -18.05
C VAL A 398 10.81 10.57 -17.71
N LEU A 399 11.81 11.06 -18.46
CA LEU A 399 12.37 12.40 -18.26
C LEU A 399 11.38 13.49 -18.71
N TYR A 400 11.17 14.49 -17.85
CA TYR A 400 10.29 15.63 -18.11
C TYR A 400 11.09 16.88 -18.47
N ARG A 401 10.90 17.53 -19.63
CA ARG A 401 10.18 17.06 -20.83
C ARG A 401 10.89 17.51 -22.10
N TRP A 402 10.60 16.86 -23.23
CA TRP A 402 11.33 17.12 -24.47
C TRP A 402 11.13 18.55 -25.04
N PRO A 403 9.91 18.99 -25.40
CA PRO A 403 9.68 20.25 -26.13
C PRO A 403 9.84 21.53 -25.28
N PRO A 404 10.11 22.69 -25.92
CA PRO A 404 10.21 24.01 -25.29
C PRO A 404 8.84 24.54 -24.87
N PHE A 405 8.33 24.03 -23.75
CA PHE A 405 6.99 24.29 -23.24
C PHE A 405 6.96 24.81 -21.79
N ASP A 406 8.04 24.63 -21.03
CA ASP A 406 8.29 25.19 -19.70
C ASP A 406 9.81 25.16 -19.40
N LYS A 407 10.21 25.55 -18.18
CA LYS A 407 11.60 25.57 -17.71
C LYS A 407 12.34 24.21 -17.80
N TRP A 408 11.61 23.10 -17.89
CA TRP A 408 12.14 21.73 -17.93
C TRP A 408 12.33 21.19 -19.35
N VAL A 409 12.38 22.06 -20.36
CA VAL A 409 12.76 21.70 -21.73
C VAL A 409 14.11 20.97 -21.80
N ILE A 410 14.15 19.84 -22.50
CA ILE A 410 15.39 19.09 -22.85
C ILE A 410 15.86 19.44 -24.27
N GLN A 411 14.95 19.76 -25.20
CA GLN A 411 15.31 20.16 -26.56
C GLN A 411 16.27 21.36 -26.57
N GLY A 412 17.45 21.19 -27.17
CA GLY A 412 18.51 22.21 -27.21
C GLY A 412 19.47 22.17 -26.02
N LYS A 413 19.20 21.40 -24.96
CA LYS A 413 20.13 21.18 -23.84
C LYS A 413 21.08 20.01 -24.14
N GLN A 414 22.11 20.28 -24.94
CA GLN A 414 23.07 19.26 -25.40
C GLN A 414 23.72 18.48 -24.24
N GLY A 415 23.99 19.12 -23.09
CA GLY A 415 24.56 18.44 -21.93
C GLY A 415 23.67 17.33 -21.36
N VAL A 416 22.35 17.58 -21.29
CA VAL A 416 21.33 16.60 -20.84
C VAL A 416 21.16 15.50 -21.89
N ILE A 417 21.14 15.88 -23.17
CA ILE A 417 21.04 14.94 -24.30
C ILE A 417 22.24 13.98 -24.32
N ASP A 418 23.45 14.46 -24.03
CA ASP A 418 24.64 13.61 -23.99
C ASP A 418 24.72 12.75 -22.72
N ASP A 419 24.18 13.21 -21.58
CA ASP A 419 23.96 12.38 -20.38
C ASP A 419 22.96 11.26 -20.68
N PHE A 420 21.84 11.56 -21.35
CA PHE A 420 20.86 10.56 -21.78
C PHE A 420 21.44 9.56 -22.78
N LYS A 421 22.22 10.01 -23.78
CA LYS A 421 22.94 9.11 -24.70
C LYS A 421 23.96 8.22 -23.99
N ALA A 422 24.61 8.72 -22.93
CA ALA A 422 25.50 7.90 -22.10
C ALA A 422 24.71 6.87 -21.28
N ALA A 423 23.56 7.24 -20.71
CA ALA A 423 22.66 6.30 -20.05
C ALA A 423 22.21 5.18 -21.01
N LEU A 424 21.85 5.55 -22.25
CA LEU A 424 21.48 4.65 -23.35
C LEU A 424 22.61 3.71 -23.80
N GLN A 425 23.86 3.83 -23.31
CA GLN A 425 24.88 2.80 -23.55
C GLN A 425 24.61 1.52 -22.73
N ASN A 426 23.91 1.62 -21.59
CA ASN A 426 23.59 0.50 -20.70
C ASN A 426 22.34 -0.28 -21.14
N ASP A 427 22.29 -1.60 -20.91
CA ASP A 427 21.12 -2.45 -21.23
C ASP A 427 20.13 -2.51 -20.06
N TYR A 428 19.55 -1.35 -19.70
CA TYR A 428 18.59 -1.26 -18.60
C TYR A 428 17.19 -1.71 -19.03
N ARG A 429 16.76 -2.87 -18.51
CA ARG A 429 15.48 -3.52 -18.82
C ARG A 429 14.72 -3.87 -17.55
N TRP A 430 13.40 -3.71 -17.56
CA TRP A 430 12.56 -4.15 -16.44
C TRP A 430 12.29 -5.66 -16.47
N ARG A 431 12.41 -6.33 -17.62
CA ARG A 431 12.55 -7.81 -17.70
C ARG A 431 13.94 -8.15 -18.19
N SER A 432 14.76 -8.75 -17.32
CA SER A 432 16.11 -9.16 -17.69
C SER A 432 16.08 -10.34 -18.67
N SER A 433 16.35 -10.08 -19.95
CA SER A 433 16.83 -11.09 -20.90
C SER A 433 18.26 -11.50 -20.52
N GLY A 434 18.40 -12.29 -19.45
CA GLY A 434 19.70 -12.57 -18.84
C GLY A 434 19.71 -13.73 -17.84
N ALA A 435 18.58 -14.06 -17.23
CA ALA A 435 18.41 -15.42 -16.71
C ALA A 435 18.16 -16.34 -17.92
N THR A 436 19.20 -17.04 -18.39
CA THR A 436 18.96 -18.38 -18.95
C THR A 436 18.16 -19.11 -17.88
N PRO A 437 16.91 -19.55 -18.13
CA PRO A 437 16.16 -20.25 -17.12
C PRO A 437 17.00 -21.46 -16.70
N PRO A 438 17.18 -21.73 -15.39
CA PRO A 438 18.10 -22.76 -14.94
C PRO A 438 17.80 -24.05 -15.70
N PRO A 439 18.80 -24.65 -16.37
CA PRO A 439 18.57 -25.78 -17.27
C PRO A 439 17.78 -26.84 -16.53
N SER A 440 16.82 -27.46 -17.23
CA SER A 440 15.87 -28.39 -16.63
C SER A 440 16.59 -29.32 -15.66
N THR A 441 16.11 -29.36 -14.42
CA THR A 441 16.82 -30.02 -13.30
C THR A 441 16.95 -31.54 -13.47
N GLY A 442 16.44 -32.11 -14.57
CA GLY A 442 16.35 -33.55 -14.83
C GLY A 442 15.35 -34.26 -13.91
N ALA A 443 14.67 -33.51 -13.04
CA ALA A 443 13.76 -34.03 -12.04
C ALA A 443 12.39 -34.39 -12.65
N ILE A 444 11.88 -33.56 -13.59
CA ILE A 444 10.67 -33.85 -14.34
C ILE A 444 11.00 -34.94 -15.39
N LYS A 445 10.16 -35.97 -15.47
CA LYS A 445 10.36 -37.13 -16.36
C LYS A 445 9.04 -37.53 -17.01
N VAL A 446 9.11 -37.92 -18.28
CA VAL A 446 7.96 -38.53 -18.99
C VAL A 446 7.50 -39.79 -18.26
N GLY A 447 6.19 -39.94 -18.08
CA GLY A 447 5.57 -40.99 -17.26
C GLY A 447 5.60 -40.70 -15.75
N GLY A 448 6.23 -39.62 -15.32
CA GLY A 448 6.13 -39.09 -13.95
C GLY A 448 5.01 -38.07 -13.79
N GLN A 449 4.97 -37.43 -12.62
CA GLN A 449 4.07 -36.33 -12.34
C GLN A 449 4.86 -35.04 -12.04
N ALA A 450 4.27 -33.90 -12.41
CA ALA A 450 4.74 -32.58 -12.06
C ALA A 450 3.68 -31.83 -11.26
N ARG A 451 4.09 -30.87 -10.44
CA ARG A 451 3.20 -29.94 -9.72
C ARG A 451 3.37 -28.55 -10.31
N THR A 452 2.26 -27.83 -10.53
CA THR A 452 2.32 -26.41 -10.84
C THR A 452 2.77 -25.61 -9.61
N ALA A 453 3.82 -24.80 -9.74
CA ALA A 453 4.31 -23.94 -8.66
C ALA A 453 3.65 -22.54 -8.69
N ASP A 454 3.13 -22.13 -9.85
CA ASP A 454 2.34 -20.91 -10.07
C ASP A 454 1.12 -21.25 -10.96
N ILE A 455 0.29 -20.27 -11.32
CA ILE A 455 -0.73 -20.41 -12.36
C ILE A 455 -0.03 -20.60 -13.71
N VAL A 456 -0.32 -21.70 -14.40
CA VAL A 456 0.31 -22.03 -15.69
C VAL A 456 -0.72 -22.02 -16.82
N TYR A 457 -0.49 -21.14 -17.80
CA TYR A 457 -1.23 -21.13 -19.07
C TYR A 457 -0.82 -22.35 -19.92
N MET A 458 -1.64 -23.39 -19.90
CA MET A 458 -1.46 -24.57 -20.75
C MET A 458 -1.73 -24.21 -22.21
N ARG A 459 -0.82 -24.63 -23.10
CA ARG A 459 -0.85 -24.30 -24.54
C ARG A 459 -1.12 -25.50 -25.43
N ARG A 460 -1.62 -25.26 -26.64
CA ARG A 460 -1.81 -26.28 -27.68
C ARG A 460 -0.48 -26.72 -28.28
N THR A 461 0.49 -25.81 -28.36
CA THR A 461 1.84 -26.05 -28.88
C THR A 461 2.91 -25.47 -27.95
N PRO A 462 4.15 -25.99 -27.95
CA PRO A 462 5.22 -25.42 -27.13
C PRO A 462 5.72 -24.09 -27.71
N GLY A 463 6.21 -23.22 -26.82
CA GLY A 463 6.57 -21.83 -27.10
C GLY A 463 5.49 -20.84 -26.67
N TYR A 464 5.89 -19.59 -26.42
CA TYR A 464 5.00 -18.47 -26.05
C TYR A 464 5.19 -17.24 -26.95
N ARG A 465 6.33 -17.12 -27.65
CA ARG A 465 6.58 -16.01 -28.59
C ARG A 465 5.79 -16.24 -29.87
N ASP A 466 5.23 -15.15 -30.41
CA ASP A 466 4.49 -15.11 -31.69
C ASP A 466 3.33 -16.12 -31.80
N LYS A 467 2.72 -16.50 -30.68
CA LYS A 467 1.55 -17.41 -30.62
C LYS A 467 0.23 -16.63 -30.66
N PRO A 468 -0.81 -17.13 -31.39
CA PRO A 468 -2.15 -16.57 -31.30
C PRO A 468 -2.77 -16.82 -29.92
N VAL A 469 -3.73 -15.98 -29.50
CA VAL A 469 -4.40 -16.10 -28.18
C VAL A 469 -5.03 -17.50 -27.98
N GLY A 470 -5.67 -18.04 -29.03
CA GLY A 470 -6.26 -19.38 -29.03
C GLY A 470 -5.27 -20.57 -29.02
N ASP A 471 -3.97 -20.32 -28.86
CA ASP A 471 -2.98 -21.34 -28.49
C ASP A 471 -3.01 -21.62 -26.97
N ILE A 472 -3.48 -20.71 -26.11
CA ILE A 472 -3.80 -21.05 -24.71
C ILE A 472 -5.10 -21.86 -24.70
N ILE A 473 -5.08 -23.01 -24.01
CA ILE A 473 -6.21 -23.96 -23.99
C ILE A 473 -6.77 -24.22 -22.59
N ALA A 474 -6.02 -23.93 -21.53
CA ALA A 474 -6.51 -23.95 -20.15
C ALA A 474 -5.61 -23.13 -19.22
N ASN A 475 -6.20 -22.55 -18.18
CA ASN A 475 -5.46 -22.06 -17.03
C ASN A 475 -5.42 -23.20 -16.01
N ILE A 476 -4.23 -23.61 -15.58
CA ILE A 476 -4.08 -24.59 -14.52
C ILE A 476 -3.56 -23.85 -13.27
N PRO A 477 -4.36 -23.80 -12.18
CA PRO A 477 -3.96 -23.13 -10.94
C PRO A 477 -2.66 -23.69 -10.33
N THR A 478 -2.01 -22.91 -9.48
CA THR A 478 -0.89 -23.38 -8.64
C THR A 478 -1.30 -24.57 -7.74
N GLY A 479 -0.32 -25.41 -7.38
CA GLY A 479 -0.46 -26.57 -6.51
C GLY A 479 -1.03 -27.83 -7.19
N ARG A 480 -1.49 -27.74 -8.45
CA ARG A 480 -2.11 -28.85 -9.19
C ARG A 480 -1.07 -29.86 -9.64
N VAL A 481 -1.37 -31.15 -9.47
CA VAL A 481 -0.57 -32.25 -10.02
C VAL A 481 -1.04 -32.52 -11.45
N VAL A 482 -0.08 -32.65 -12.37
CA VAL A 482 -0.28 -32.99 -13.78
C VAL A 482 0.58 -34.20 -14.15
N ASP A 483 0.07 -35.08 -15.00
CA ASP A 483 0.81 -36.21 -15.53
C ASP A 483 1.71 -35.74 -16.68
N VAL A 484 2.98 -36.13 -16.68
CA VAL A 484 3.95 -35.73 -17.71
C VAL A 484 3.90 -36.72 -18.87
N MET A 485 3.28 -36.30 -19.97
CA MET A 485 2.99 -37.14 -21.14
C MET A 485 4.14 -37.14 -22.16
N GLY A 486 4.94 -36.07 -22.24
CA GLY A 486 6.01 -35.92 -23.22
C GLY A 486 6.92 -34.70 -22.98
N GLY A 487 7.98 -34.59 -23.77
CA GLY A 487 9.05 -33.58 -23.58
C GLY A 487 10.34 -34.18 -22.99
N PRO A 488 11.33 -33.35 -22.64
CA PRO A 488 11.33 -31.90 -22.78
C PRO A 488 11.50 -31.45 -24.23
N GLN A 489 10.94 -30.30 -24.59
CA GLN A 489 11.24 -29.58 -25.83
C GLN A 489 11.76 -28.17 -25.49
N SER A 490 12.91 -27.78 -26.05
CA SER A 490 13.41 -26.41 -25.91
C SER A 490 12.76 -25.50 -26.94
N LYS A 491 12.09 -24.43 -26.49
CA LYS A 491 11.44 -23.45 -27.37
C LYS A 491 11.34 -22.09 -26.67
N ASP A 492 11.72 -21.04 -27.39
CA ASP A 492 11.73 -19.64 -26.93
C ASP A 492 12.54 -19.44 -25.63
N GLU A 493 13.72 -20.08 -25.59
CA GLU A 493 14.62 -20.20 -24.42
C GLU A 493 14.05 -20.93 -23.19
N LEU A 494 12.82 -21.44 -23.24
CA LEU A 494 12.20 -22.21 -22.16
C LEU A 494 12.22 -23.72 -22.43
N THR A 495 12.22 -24.50 -21.35
CA THR A 495 11.93 -25.95 -21.42
C THR A 495 10.43 -26.18 -21.34
N TRP A 496 9.85 -26.89 -22.32
CA TRP A 496 8.43 -27.21 -22.38
C TRP A 496 8.17 -28.71 -22.21
N TRP A 497 7.15 -29.03 -21.43
CA TRP A 497 6.66 -30.38 -21.17
C TRP A 497 5.23 -30.51 -21.67
N GLN A 498 4.93 -31.62 -22.35
CA GLN A 498 3.56 -31.99 -22.65
C GLN A 498 2.98 -32.69 -21.43
N VAL A 499 1.90 -32.15 -20.87
CA VAL A 499 1.28 -32.64 -19.65
C VAL A 499 -0.23 -32.81 -19.82
N ARG A 500 -0.80 -33.69 -19.01
CA ARG A 500 -2.25 -33.87 -18.85
C ARG A 500 -2.64 -33.45 -17.44
N GLY A 501 -3.59 -32.54 -17.32
CA GLY A 501 -4.06 -32.00 -16.06
C GLY A 501 -5.58 -31.83 -16.03
N VAL A 502 -6.06 -31.28 -14.93
CA VAL A 502 -7.47 -30.91 -14.75
C VAL A 502 -7.57 -29.38 -14.68
N ASP A 503 -8.41 -28.80 -15.52
CA ASP A 503 -8.64 -27.34 -15.56
C ASP A 503 -9.55 -26.84 -14.42
N GLU A 504 -9.83 -25.54 -14.41
CA GLU A 504 -10.70 -24.89 -13.42
C GLU A 504 -12.14 -25.41 -13.42
N SER A 505 -12.62 -25.97 -14.54
CA SER A 505 -13.96 -26.56 -14.66
C SER A 505 -14.04 -28.02 -14.18
N GLY A 506 -12.89 -28.66 -13.94
CA GLY A 506 -12.82 -30.09 -13.64
C GLY A 506 -12.63 -30.98 -14.87
N ALA A 507 -12.44 -30.41 -16.07
CA ALA A 507 -12.23 -31.17 -17.30
C ALA A 507 -10.76 -31.60 -17.45
N ASN A 508 -10.54 -32.79 -18.01
CA ASN A 508 -9.19 -33.26 -18.35
C ASN A 508 -8.69 -32.56 -19.62
N VAL A 509 -7.57 -31.82 -19.51
CA VAL A 509 -6.95 -31.10 -20.63
C VAL A 509 -5.52 -31.59 -20.82
N THR A 510 -5.11 -31.76 -22.08
CA THR A 510 -3.73 -32.13 -22.46
C THR A 510 -3.12 -31.04 -23.31
N GLY A 511 -1.91 -30.59 -22.96
CA GLY A 511 -1.23 -29.51 -23.64
C GLY A 511 0.21 -29.34 -23.18
N TRP A 512 0.80 -28.21 -23.54
CA TRP A 512 2.19 -27.85 -23.28
C TRP A 512 2.29 -26.80 -22.18
N MET A 513 3.25 -26.99 -21.29
CA MET A 513 3.57 -26.06 -20.20
C MET A 513 5.07 -25.85 -20.14
N ALA A 514 5.49 -24.62 -19.89
CA ALA A 514 6.89 -24.34 -19.61
C ALA A 514 7.24 -24.79 -18.17
N GLU A 515 8.46 -25.27 -17.96
CA GLU A 515 8.98 -25.60 -16.63
C GLU A 515 9.18 -24.34 -15.78
N VAL A 516 9.39 -23.21 -16.45
CA VAL A 516 9.81 -21.91 -15.92
C VAL A 516 9.28 -20.81 -16.83
N ALA A 517 8.89 -19.68 -16.24
CA ALA A 517 8.44 -18.49 -16.96
C ALA A 517 9.64 -17.70 -17.53
N PRO A 518 9.42 -16.78 -18.49
CA PRO A 518 10.48 -15.92 -19.03
C PRO A 518 11.20 -15.03 -18.01
N ASN A 519 10.60 -14.78 -16.85
CA ASN A 519 11.21 -14.05 -15.73
C ASN A 519 11.93 -14.96 -14.71
N GLY A 520 12.11 -16.26 -15.02
CA GLY A 520 12.74 -17.24 -14.13
C GLY A 520 11.82 -17.86 -13.08
N THR A 521 10.56 -17.43 -12.96
CA THR A 521 9.60 -18.03 -12.00
C THR A 521 9.40 -19.51 -12.32
N ARG A 522 9.48 -20.37 -11.30
CA ARG A 522 9.21 -21.81 -11.45
C ARG A 522 7.73 -22.03 -11.75
N LEU A 523 7.42 -22.74 -12.83
CA LEU A 523 6.04 -23.03 -13.24
C LEU A 523 5.69 -24.50 -13.04
N LEU A 524 6.61 -25.43 -13.31
CA LEU A 524 6.47 -26.84 -13.01
C LEU A 524 7.64 -27.36 -12.16
N GLU A 525 7.31 -28.17 -11.17
CA GLU A 525 8.24 -28.89 -10.30
C GLU A 525 7.98 -30.40 -10.38
N ALA A 526 9.01 -31.22 -10.17
CA ALA A 526 8.83 -32.67 -10.19
C ALA A 526 8.16 -33.17 -8.91
N VAL A 527 7.17 -34.06 -9.04
CA VAL A 527 6.65 -34.83 -7.90
C VAL A 527 7.58 -36.03 -7.68
N THR A 528 8.68 -35.81 -6.97
CA THR A 528 9.54 -36.92 -6.53
C THR A 528 8.81 -37.72 -5.45
N GLY A 529 8.77 -39.05 -5.62
CA GLY A 529 8.28 -39.95 -4.57
C GLY A 529 9.12 -39.81 -3.30
N THR A 530 8.45 -39.74 -2.14
CA THR A 530 8.93 -39.15 -0.87
C THR A 530 9.10 -37.63 -0.95
N ALA A 531 8.39 -36.93 -0.04
CA ALA A 531 8.28 -35.48 -0.04
C ALA A 531 9.66 -34.81 0.17
N PRO A 532 10.08 -33.88 -0.71
CA PRO A 532 11.23 -33.02 -0.45
C PRO A 532 11.01 -32.17 0.81
N PRO A 533 12.09 -31.74 1.49
CA PRO A 533 11.97 -30.95 2.71
C PRO A 533 11.28 -29.62 2.43
N VAL A 534 10.18 -29.40 3.15
CA VAL A 534 9.53 -28.10 3.31
C VAL A 534 10.58 -27.06 3.67
N ALA A 535 10.65 -25.97 2.90
CA ALA A 535 11.43 -24.78 3.27
C ALA A 535 11.01 -24.33 4.69
N PRO A 536 11.93 -23.90 5.57
CA PRO A 536 11.73 -23.93 7.02
C PRO A 536 10.58 -23.03 7.51
N GLY A 537 9.37 -23.58 7.48
CA GLY A 537 8.21 -23.07 8.20
C GLY A 537 8.30 -23.45 9.67
N LYS A 538 7.40 -22.87 10.48
CA LYS A 538 7.38 -23.05 11.94
C LYS A 538 7.20 -24.51 12.38
N PHE A 539 6.64 -25.37 11.53
CA PHE A 539 6.37 -26.79 11.78
C PHE A 539 6.89 -27.69 10.66
N ALA A 540 7.01 -28.98 10.96
CA ALA A 540 7.24 -30.05 10.00
C ALA A 540 6.04 -31.02 9.96
N ILE A 541 5.84 -31.71 8.84
CA ILE A 541 4.82 -32.76 8.74
C ILE A 541 5.12 -33.85 9.76
N GLY A 542 4.13 -34.16 10.60
CA GLY A 542 4.25 -35.10 11.71
C GLY A 542 4.44 -34.45 13.08
N ASP A 543 4.77 -33.16 13.16
CA ASP A 543 4.78 -32.39 14.41
C ASP A 543 3.40 -32.38 15.07
N THR A 544 3.37 -32.30 16.40
CA THR A 544 2.16 -31.96 17.15
C THR A 544 2.14 -30.44 17.34
N VAL A 545 0.99 -29.82 17.05
CA VAL A 545 0.75 -28.39 17.25
C VAL A 545 -0.44 -28.19 18.17
N ARG A 546 -0.40 -27.12 18.97
CA ARG A 546 -1.47 -26.68 19.87
C ARG A 546 -1.99 -25.34 19.39
N THR A 547 -3.31 -25.18 19.40
CA THR A 547 -3.98 -23.89 19.14
C THR A 547 -3.74 -22.92 20.31
N LEU A 548 -3.40 -21.67 20.01
CA LEU A 548 -3.17 -20.61 21.00
C LEU A 548 -4.40 -19.70 21.20
N ASP A 549 -5.36 -19.76 20.27
CA ASP A 549 -6.63 -19.04 20.30
C ASP A 549 -7.74 -19.94 19.74
N VAL A 550 -8.97 -19.42 19.61
CA VAL A 550 -10.04 -20.07 18.86
C VAL A 550 -9.68 -20.08 17.36
N VAL A 551 -9.48 -21.26 16.78
CA VAL A 551 -9.09 -21.42 15.36
C VAL A 551 -10.18 -22.17 14.58
N ASN A 552 -10.57 -21.63 13.43
CA ASN A 552 -11.49 -22.30 12.52
C ASN A 552 -10.75 -23.36 11.69
N LEU A 553 -11.08 -24.63 11.88
CA LEU A 553 -10.62 -25.74 11.07
C LEU A 553 -11.41 -25.76 9.76
N ARG A 554 -10.75 -25.54 8.61
CA ARG A 554 -11.39 -25.36 7.30
C ARG A 554 -11.23 -26.55 6.36
N ARG A 555 -12.14 -26.70 5.40
CA ARG A 555 -12.05 -27.70 4.31
C ARG A 555 -10.98 -27.32 3.29
N THR A 556 -10.78 -26.03 3.05
CA THR A 556 -9.81 -25.49 2.10
C THR A 556 -8.99 -24.36 2.70
N THR A 557 -7.83 -24.05 2.12
CA THR A 557 -7.00 -22.90 2.54
C THR A 557 -7.65 -21.56 2.19
N GLY A 558 -7.43 -20.56 3.05
CA GLY A 558 -8.02 -19.23 2.98
C GLY A 558 -9.31 -19.04 3.79
N TYR A 559 -9.61 -17.80 4.16
CA TYR A 559 -10.81 -17.36 4.86
C TYR A 559 -11.65 -16.33 4.08
N LYS A 560 -11.08 -15.62 3.09
CA LYS A 560 -11.75 -14.58 2.31
C LYS A 560 -12.71 -15.21 1.29
N ASN A 561 -13.91 -14.63 1.14
CA ASN A 561 -14.94 -15.05 0.18
C ASN A 561 -15.36 -16.54 0.25
N LYS A 562 -15.25 -17.17 1.43
CA LYS A 562 -15.65 -18.57 1.65
C LYS A 562 -17.10 -18.67 2.16
N PRO A 563 -17.89 -19.69 1.75
CA PRO A 563 -19.17 -19.97 2.39
C PRO A 563 -18.95 -20.48 3.83
N ALA A 564 -19.94 -20.28 4.70
CA ALA A 564 -19.87 -20.75 6.10
C ALA A 564 -19.60 -22.27 6.21
N SER A 565 -20.04 -23.05 5.23
CA SER A 565 -19.80 -24.50 5.13
C SER A 565 -18.36 -24.90 4.86
N ASP A 566 -17.45 -23.97 4.55
CA ASP A 566 -16.01 -24.25 4.47
C ASP A 566 -15.38 -24.45 5.86
N VAL A 567 -15.97 -23.89 6.93
CA VAL A 567 -15.57 -24.21 8.30
C VAL A 567 -16.13 -25.58 8.68
N ILE A 568 -15.24 -26.52 9.02
CA ILE A 568 -15.59 -27.85 9.53
C ILE A 568 -16.06 -27.71 10.98
N THR A 569 -15.28 -26.99 11.79
CA THR A 569 -15.55 -26.70 13.20
C THR A 569 -14.66 -25.57 13.69
N SER A 570 -15.07 -24.88 14.75
CA SER A 570 -14.19 -23.98 15.51
C SER A 570 -13.56 -24.75 16.66
N LEU A 571 -12.24 -24.76 16.74
CA LEU A 571 -11.48 -25.41 17.80
C LEU A 571 -11.13 -24.37 18.87
N ALA A 572 -11.25 -24.74 20.15
CA ALA A 572 -10.85 -23.87 21.25
C ALA A 572 -9.31 -23.82 21.40
N ALA A 573 -8.80 -22.73 21.98
CA ALA A 573 -7.40 -22.66 22.41
C ALA A 573 -7.05 -23.87 23.32
N GLY A 574 -5.83 -24.37 23.19
CA GLY A 574 -5.37 -25.59 23.86
C GLY A 574 -5.69 -26.89 23.12
N THR A 575 -6.45 -26.86 22.02
CA THR A 575 -6.68 -28.05 21.18
C THR A 575 -5.39 -28.47 20.48
N GLU A 576 -4.99 -29.73 20.68
CA GLU A 576 -3.82 -30.33 20.01
C GLU A 576 -4.21 -31.07 18.72
N GLY A 577 -3.29 -31.11 17.76
CA GLY A 577 -3.46 -31.86 16.53
C GLY A 577 -2.12 -32.12 15.84
N ARG A 578 -2.08 -33.12 14.96
CA ARG A 578 -0.88 -33.50 14.21
C ARG A 578 -0.87 -32.83 12.85
N VAL A 579 0.24 -32.17 12.50
CA VAL A 579 0.44 -31.58 11.17
C VAL A 579 0.54 -32.72 10.15
N VAL A 580 -0.32 -32.69 9.12
CA VAL A 580 -0.38 -33.71 8.06
C VAL A 580 -0.06 -33.15 6.67
N ALA A 581 -0.19 -31.84 6.45
CA ALA A 581 0.30 -31.15 5.26
C ALA A 581 0.52 -29.65 5.53
N GLY A 582 1.12 -28.93 4.58
CA GLY A 582 1.48 -27.51 4.68
C GLY A 582 3.00 -27.28 4.70
N PRO A 583 3.45 -26.01 4.68
CA PRO A 583 2.63 -24.80 4.69
C PRO A 583 2.05 -24.49 3.31
N GLU A 584 0.86 -23.90 3.28
CA GLU A 584 0.27 -23.26 2.10
C GLU A 584 0.01 -21.76 2.41
N SER A 585 0.54 -20.84 1.59
CA SER A 585 0.27 -19.41 1.76
C SER A 585 -1.03 -19.00 1.08
N LYS A 586 -2.00 -18.46 1.83
CA LYS A 586 -3.28 -18.00 1.27
C LYS A 586 -3.94 -16.91 2.13
N ASP A 587 -4.56 -15.94 1.46
CA ASP A 587 -5.21 -14.78 2.08
C ASP A 587 -4.29 -14.01 3.05
N ASP A 588 -3.01 -13.92 2.69
CA ASP A 588 -1.92 -13.30 3.45
C ASP A 588 -1.53 -14.04 4.75
N LEU A 589 -1.96 -15.29 4.92
CA LEU A 589 -1.66 -16.15 6.07
C LEU A 589 -0.96 -17.45 5.64
N THR A 590 -0.12 -18.01 6.51
CA THR A 590 0.42 -19.38 6.38
C THR A 590 -0.61 -20.38 6.90
N TRP A 591 -0.96 -21.40 6.13
CA TRP A 591 -1.92 -22.45 6.50
C TRP A 591 -1.27 -23.83 6.63
N TRP A 592 -1.66 -24.57 7.65
CA TRP A 592 -1.26 -25.94 7.91
C TRP A 592 -2.48 -26.86 7.94
N GLN A 593 -2.38 -28.02 7.29
CA GLN A 593 -3.40 -29.05 7.42
C GLN A 593 -3.09 -29.88 8.66
N VAL A 594 -4.05 -29.94 9.57
CA VAL A 594 -3.89 -30.58 10.88
C VAL A 594 -5.02 -31.59 11.07
N GLN A 595 -4.65 -32.76 11.57
CA GLN A 595 -5.56 -33.80 12.03
C GLN A 595 -5.72 -33.69 13.55
N THR A 596 -6.95 -33.57 14.04
CA THR A 596 -7.28 -33.44 15.46
C THR A 596 -8.56 -34.21 15.80
N VAL A 597 -8.93 -34.27 17.08
CA VAL A 597 -10.17 -34.90 17.55
C VAL A 597 -11.16 -33.80 17.93
N SER A 598 -12.34 -33.81 17.31
CA SER A 598 -13.46 -32.93 17.67
C SER A 598 -14.64 -33.80 18.13
N GLY A 599 -15.00 -33.68 19.40
CA GLY A 599 -15.94 -34.60 20.05
C GLY A 599 -15.40 -36.04 20.05
N SER A 600 -16.15 -36.97 19.46
CA SER A 600 -15.76 -38.39 19.35
C SER A 600 -15.18 -38.78 17.98
N SER A 601 -14.84 -37.80 17.12
CA SER A 601 -14.43 -38.05 15.73
C SER A 601 -13.12 -37.37 15.39
N THR A 602 -12.24 -38.10 14.72
CA THR A 602 -11.02 -37.54 14.11
C THR A 602 -11.39 -36.75 12.87
N VAL A 603 -10.96 -35.49 12.80
CA VAL A 603 -11.22 -34.56 11.70
C VAL A 603 -9.90 -33.97 11.21
N SER A 604 -9.81 -33.73 9.89
CA SER A 604 -8.65 -33.09 9.26
C SER A 604 -9.08 -31.87 8.48
N GLY A 605 -8.33 -30.78 8.59
CA GLY A 605 -8.61 -29.53 7.88
C GLY A 605 -7.49 -28.52 8.03
N TRP A 606 -7.66 -27.35 7.42
CA TRP A 606 -6.67 -26.29 7.36
C TRP A 606 -6.86 -25.25 8.47
N MET A 607 -5.76 -24.86 9.11
CA MET A 607 -5.69 -23.83 10.14
C MET A 607 -4.59 -22.83 9.81
N ALA A 608 -4.82 -21.54 10.10
CA ALA A 608 -3.79 -20.52 9.94
C ALA A 608 -2.77 -20.59 11.09
N GLU A 609 -1.49 -20.37 10.79
CA GLU A 609 -0.38 -20.32 11.75
C GLU A 609 -0.46 -19.10 12.67
N SER A 610 -0.83 -17.95 12.10
CA SER A 610 -0.95 -16.65 12.73
C SER A 610 -1.94 -15.78 11.96
N VAL A 611 -2.43 -14.69 12.58
CA VAL A 611 -3.22 -13.62 11.96
C VAL A 611 -2.79 -12.29 12.59
N SER A 612 -2.38 -11.31 11.78
CA SER A 612 -2.02 -9.95 12.24
C SER A 612 -1.09 -9.96 13.45
N ASP A 613 0.06 -10.63 13.29
CA ASP A 613 1.11 -10.84 14.30
C ASP A 613 0.69 -11.62 15.56
N LYS A 614 -0.58 -12.02 15.69
CA LYS A 614 -1.04 -12.97 16.71
C LYS A 614 -0.82 -14.39 16.25
N GLU A 615 -0.01 -15.15 16.97
CA GLU A 615 0.15 -16.58 16.74
C GLU A 615 -1.15 -17.35 17.08
N LEU A 616 -1.53 -18.27 16.19
CA LEU A 616 -2.69 -19.14 16.34
C LEU A 616 -2.30 -20.60 16.59
N LEU A 617 -1.09 -21.01 16.15
CA LEU A 617 -0.53 -22.34 16.36
C LEU A 617 0.87 -22.25 16.99
N ALA A 618 1.15 -23.12 17.95
CA ALA A 618 2.48 -23.37 18.51
C ALA A 618 2.87 -24.84 18.35
N LYS A 619 4.16 -25.13 18.26
CA LYS A 619 4.69 -26.50 18.24
C LYS A 619 4.70 -27.04 19.66
N VAL A 620 4.14 -28.24 19.88
CA VAL A 620 4.25 -28.93 21.16
C VAL A 620 5.61 -29.62 21.19
N SER A 621 6.55 -29.07 21.97
CA SER A 621 7.81 -29.73 22.26
C SER A 621 7.62 -30.86 23.28
N SER A 622 8.53 -31.83 23.34
CA SER A 622 8.46 -32.93 24.31
C SER A 622 8.58 -32.47 25.78
N ASP A 623 9.03 -31.24 26.01
CA ASP A 623 9.17 -30.63 27.33
C ASP A 623 7.95 -29.78 27.74
N ASP A 624 7.06 -29.42 26.79
CA ASP A 624 5.99 -28.41 26.91
C ASP A 624 4.69 -28.88 27.60
N SER A 625 4.79 -29.87 28.48
CA SER A 625 3.62 -30.43 29.16
C SER A 625 3.04 -29.54 30.29
N ARG A 626 3.54 -28.30 30.49
CA ARG A 626 3.27 -27.52 31.72
C ARG A 626 3.10 -26.00 31.62
N ASP A 627 3.08 -25.36 30.46
CA ASP A 627 2.81 -23.91 30.41
C ASP A 627 1.68 -23.51 29.44
N THR A 628 0.81 -22.63 29.93
CA THR A 628 -0.28 -21.98 29.19
C THR A 628 -0.32 -20.53 29.65
N GLY A 629 0.15 -19.62 28.81
CA GLY A 629 0.43 -18.21 29.14
C GLY A 629 -0.78 -17.31 29.42
N GLY A 630 -1.64 -17.69 30.35
CA GLY A 630 -2.65 -16.84 30.99
C GLY A 630 -2.52 -16.92 32.51
N ALA A 631 -2.99 -15.91 33.24
CA ALA A 631 -2.89 -15.88 34.71
C ALA A 631 -3.67 -17.01 35.43
N PHE A 632 -4.50 -17.75 34.70
CA PHE A 632 -5.28 -18.89 35.17
C PHE A 632 -5.30 -20.03 34.15
N ALA A 633 -5.48 -21.25 34.64
CA ALA A 633 -5.82 -22.44 33.88
C ALA A 633 -7.29 -22.84 34.12
N ILE A 634 -7.86 -23.64 33.21
CA ILE A 634 -9.21 -24.19 33.41
C ILE A 634 -9.20 -25.10 34.65
N GLY A 635 -10.14 -24.87 35.57
CA GLY A 635 -10.21 -25.52 36.87
C GLY A 635 -9.57 -24.73 38.03
N ASP A 636 -8.78 -23.69 37.76
CA ASP A 636 -8.25 -22.83 38.82
C ASP A 636 -9.37 -22.15 39.62
N THR A 637 -9.12 -21.95 40.91
CA THR A 637 -9.90 -21.02 41.73
C THR A 637 -9.25 -19.65 41.71
N ALA A 638 -10.00 -18.64 41.28
CA ALA A 638 -9.64 -17.24 41.37
C ALA A 638 -10.45 -16.56 42.49
N ARG A 639 -9.94 -15.46 43.05
CA ARG A 639 -10.67 -14.61 44.00
C ARG A 639 -10.79 -13.20 43.45
N THR A 640 -11.97 -12.60 43.55
CA THR A 640 -12.17 -11.20 43.18
C THR A 640 -11.46 -10.26 44.16
N THR A 641 -10.85 -9.19 43.67
CA THR A 641 -10.19 -8.15 44.49
C THR A 641 -11.15 -7.00 44.86
N THR A 642 -12.18 -6.80 44.05
CA THR A 642 -13.19 -5.74 44.14
C THR A 642 -14.56 -6.29 43.70
N VAL A 643 -15.59 -5.45 43.62
CA VAL A 643 -16.88 -5.84 43.03
C VAL A 643 -16.75 -5.90 41.50
N VAL A 644 -17.01 -7.06 40.90
CA VAL A 644 -16.83 -7.29 39.45
C VAL A 644 -18.15 -7.67 38.78
N ARG A 645 -18.43 -7.17 37.57
CA ARG A 645 -19.63 -7.53 36.80
C ARG A 645 -19.44 -8.88 36.10
N LEU A 646 -20.34 -9.83 36.35
CA LEU A 646 -20.43 -11.09 35.62
C LEU A 646 -21.35 -10.90 34.41
N ARG A 647 -20.90 -11.27 33.20
CA ARG A 647 -21.59 -10.98 31.93
C ARG A 647 -22.00 -12.22 31.15
N ARG A 648 -22.99 -12.09 30.28
CA ARG A 648 -23.44 -13.15 29.36
C ARG A 648 -22.44 -13.37 28.22
N THR A 649 -21.80 -12.30 27.76
CA THR A 649 -20.77 -12.33 26.72
C THR A 649 -19.51 -11.60 27.17
N PRO A 650 -18.33 -11.86 26.57
CA PRO A 650 -17.15 -11.02 26.78
C PRO A 650 -17.37 -9.60 26.26
N GLY A 651 -16.71 -8.63 26.90
CA GLY A 651 -16.77 -7.21 26.55
C GLY A 651 -17.81 -6.42 27.35
N TYR A 652 -17.60 -5.10 27.43
CA TYR A 652 -18.46 -4.11 28.07
C TYR A 652 -18.91 -2.97 27.14
N LEU A 653 -18.21 -2.71 26.03
CA LEU A 653 -18.53 -1.62 25.09
C LEU A 653 -19.74 -1.98 24.22
N ASN A 654 -20.62 -1.01 24.00
CA ASN A 654 -21.83 -1.11 23.17
C ASN A 654 -22.78 -2.28 23.54
N LYS A 655 -22.70 -2.81 24.77
CA LYS A 655 -23.58 -3.88 25.27
C LYS A 655 -24.86 -3.30 25.90
N PRO A 656 -26.03 -3.93 25.73
CA PRO A 656 -27.23 -3.57 26.49
C PRO A 656 -27.06 -3.93 27.97
N ALA A 657 -27.80 -3.26 28.86
CA ALA A 657 -27.73 -3.52 30.31
C ALA A 657 -28.04 -4.99 30.68
N SER A 658 -28.87 -5.67 29.89
CA SER A 658 -29.24 -7.08 30.03
C SER A 658 -28.11 -8.09 29.81
N ASP A 659 -26.95 -7.66 29.28
CA ASP A 659 -25.74 -8.49 29.18
C ASP A 659 -25.05 -8.69 30.54
N THR A 660 -25.27 -7.80 31.52
CA THR A 660 -24.82 -8.06 32.90
C THR A 660 -25.76 -9.05 33.58
N ILE A 661 -25.21 -10.16 34.07
CA ILE A 661 -25.95 -11.19 34.83
C ILE A 661 -26.14 -10.72 36.27
N THR A 662 -25.04 -10.36 36.94
CA THR A 662 -25.02 -9.86 38.32
C THR A 662 -23.69 -9.19 38.63
N ASN A 663 -23.64 -8.45 39.74
CA ASN A 663 -22.37 -8.08 40.39
C ASN A 663 -21.91 -9.23 41.29
N VAL A 664 -20.62 -9.53 41.28
CA VAL A 664 -19.95 -10.48 42.19
C VAL A 664 -19.16 -9.66 43.22
N PRO A 665 -19.39 -9.82 44.54
CA PRO A 665 -18.70 -9.06 45.57
C PRO A 665 -17.17 -9.26 45.57
N ALA A 666 -16.45 -8.35 46.22
CA ALA A 666 -15.02 -8.52 46.51
C ALA A 666 -14.76 -9.74 47.41
N ASN A 667 -13.56 -10.32 47.31
CA ASN A 667 -13.13 -11.54 48.00
C ASN A 667 -13.98 -12.79 47.75
N THR A 668 -14.76 -12.82 46.65
CA THR A 668 -15.53 -14.01 46.25
C THR A 668 -14.65 -14.97 45.47
N ASN A 669 -14.65 -16.25 45.85
CA ASN A 669 -14.00 -17.30 45.06
C ASN A 669 -14.86 -17.68 43.86
N VAL A 670 -14.23 -17.78 42.69
CA VAL A 670 -14.85 -18.18 41.42
C VAL A 670 -13.97 -19.25 40.76
N VAL A 671 -14.59 -20.23 40.08
CA VAL A 671 -13.86 -21.31 39.39
C VAL A 671 -13.79 -21.01 37.91
N VAL A 672 -12.59 -21.02 37.34
CA VAL A 672 -12.36 -20.79 35.90
C VAL A 672 -12.85 -22.00 35.10
N GLN A 673 -13.79 -21.79 34.19
CA GLN A 673 -14.39 -22.83 33.36
C GLN A 673 -13.90 -22.81 31.90
N ALA A 674 -13.58 -21.63 31.38
CA ALA A 674 -12.97 -21.43 30.05
C ALA A 674 -12.31 -20.04 29.97
N GLY A 675 -11.47 -19.84 28.96
CA GLY A 675 -10.73 -18.59 28.72
C GLY A 675 -9.22 -18.85 28.56
N PRO A 676 -8.43 -17.81 28.29
CA PRO A 676 -8.86 -16.42 28.17
C PRO A 676 -9.59 -16.12 26.84
N GLN A 677 -10.40 -15.05 26.82
CA GLN A 677 -10.92 -14.42 25.60
C GLN A 677 -10.66 -12.91 25.65
N SER A 678 -10.15 -12.32 24.56
CA SER A 678 -9.89 -10.89 24.49
C SER A 678 -11.11 -10.12 23.96
N ALA A 679 -11.57 -9.11 24.69
CA ALA A 679 -12.62 -8.20 24.24
C ALA A 679 -12.47 -6.81 24.89
N ASP A 680 -12.67 -5.75 24.12
CA ASP A 680 -12.53 -4.35 24.55
C ASP A 680 -11.18 -4.02 25.20
N ALA A 681 -10.10 -4.57 24.63
CA ALA A 681 -8.73 -4.53 25.14
C ALA A 681 -8.52 -5.10 26.56
N LEU A 682 -9.47 -5.90 27.06
CA LEU A 682 -9.37 -6.63 28.33
C LEU A 682 -9.35 -8.16 28.11
N THR A 683 -8.75 -8.88 29.06
CA THR A 683 -8.78 -10.35 29.13
C THR A 683 -9.98 -10.81 29.95
N TRP A 684 -10.79 -11.71 29.39
CA TRP A 684 -12.02 -12.24 29.98
C TRP A 684 -11.94 -13.75 30.20
N TRP A 685 -12.49 -14.20 31.33
CA TRP A 685 -12.57 -15.60 31.72
C TRP A 685 -14.02 -15.99 31.96
N LEU A 686 -14.44 -17.15 31.45
CA LEU A 686 -15.72 -17.74 31.80
C LEU A 686 -15.56 -18.39 33.18
N VAL A 687 -16.26 -17.86 34.16
CA VAL A 687 -16.16 -18.31 35.55
C VAL A 687 -17.51 -18.79 36.08
N LYS A 688 -17.46 -19.74 37.01
CA LYS A 688 -18.57 -20.12 37.87
C LYS A 688 -18.42 -19.43 39.22
N ALA A 689 -19.32 -18.50 39.51
CA ALA A 689 -19.41 -17.81 40.80
C ALA A 689 -20.62 -18.35 41.59
N THR A 690 -20.58 -18.29 42.92
CA THR A 690 -21.78 -18.48 43.75
C THR A 690 -22.23 -17.12 44.27
N VAL A 691 -23.40 -16.66 43.85
CA VAL A 691 -23.97 -15.36 44.24
C VAL A 691 -25.33 -15.61 44.88
N ASN A 692 -25.54 -15.09 46.10
CA ASN A 692 -26.76 -15.31 46.91
C ASN A 692 -27.11 -16.80 47.06
N GLY A 693 -26.10 -17.66 47.23
CA GLY A 693 -26.26 -19.11 47.37
C GLY A 693 -26.58 -19.88 46.07
N GLN A 694 -26.66 -19.19 44.93
CA GLN A 694 -26.95 -19.81 43.63
C GLN A 694 -25.72 -19.78 42.70
N PRO A 695 -25.43 -20.87 41.97
CA PRO A 695 -24.35 -20.88 40.99
C PRO A 695 -24.74 -20.06 39.75
N GLN A 696 -23.86 -19.15 39.35
CA GLN A 696 -23.98 -18.31 38.16
C GLN A 696 -22.72 -18.51 37.30
N THR A 697 -22.91 -18.77 36.01
CA THR A 697 -21.80 -18.89 35.04
C THR A 697 -21.84 -17.71 34.08
N GLY A 698 -20.70 -17.07 33.85
CA GLY A 698 -20.58 -15.93 32.94
C GLY A 698 -19.14 -15.41 32.82
N TRP A 699 -18.96 -14.41 31.97
CA TRP A 699 -17.66 -13.81 31.67
C TRP A 699 -17.29 -12.73 32.69
N MET A 700 -16.03 -12.76 33.14
CA MET A 700 -15.45 -11.82 34.10
C MET A 700 -14.09 -11.34 33.59
N ALA A 701 -13.82 -10.04 33.70
CA ALA A 701 -12.54 -9.47 33.29
C ALA A 701 -11.45 -9.71 34.35
N GLU A 702 -10.23 -10.02 33.91
CA GLU A 702 -9.04 -10.23 34.75
C GLU A 702 -8.50 -8.93 35.32
N THR A 703 -8.41 -7.90 34.48
CA THR A 703 -7.96 -6.54 34.81
C THR A 703 -8.89 -5.52 34.15
N ALA A 704 -8.96 -4.31 34.70
CA ALA A 704 -9.54 -3.15 34.03
C ALA A 704 -8.88 -1.86 34.55
N ASN A 705 -8.61 -0.90 33.66
CA ASN A 705 -8.01 0.40 33.99
C ASN A 705 -6.72 0.31 34.85
N GLY A 706 -5.89 -0.72 34.62
CA GLY A 706 -4.68 -0.99 35.40
C GLY A 706 -4.89 -1.65 36.77
N GLN A 707 -6.14 -1.87 37.20
CA GLN A 707 -6.47 -2.60 38.42
C GLN A 707 -6.70 -4.10 38.12
N THR A 708 -6.02 -4.97 38.85
CA THR A 708 -6.30 -6.42 38.87
C THR A 708 -7.63 -6.69 39.56
N LEU A 709 -8.55 -7.38 38.87
CA LEU A 709 -9.91 -7.70 39.33
C LEU A 709 -10.04 -9.14 39.86
N MET A 710 -9.24 -10.06 39.32
CA MET A 710 -9.15 -11.47 39.73
C MET A 710 -7.71 -11.83 40.10
N VAL A 711 -7.50 -12.58 41.18
CA VAL A 711 -6.19 -13.14 41.57
C VAL A 711 -6.28 -14.65 41.79
N LYS A 712 -5.27 -15.42 41.38
CA LYS A 712 -5.25 -16.88 41.54
C LYS A 712 -5.10 -17.28 43.00
N VAL A 713 -5.92 -18.22 43.46
CA VAL A 713 -5.84 -18.79 44.81
C VAL A 713 -5.01 -20.07 44.74
N ALA A 714 -3.85 -20.08 45.38
CA ALA A 714 -3.03 -21.28 45.47
C ALA A 714 -3.74 -22.36 46.30
N THR A 715 -4.02 -23.52 45.69
CA THR A 715 -4.52 -24.70 46.39
C THR A 715 -3.40 -25.33 47.21
N ALA A 716 -3.49 -25.25 48.54
CA ALA A 716 -2.63 -26.01 49.43
C ALA A 716 -2.94 -27.51 49.31
N GLN A 717 -2.17 -28.24 48.52
CA GLN A 717 -2.26 -29.70 48.44
C GLN A 717 -1.40 -30.36 49.53
N SER A 718 -1.95 -31.43 50.11
CA SER A 718 -1.46 -32.09 51.32
C SER A 718 -0.09 -32.76 51.17
N ALA A 719 0.67 -32.74 52.25
CA ALA A 719 2.06 -33.24 52.32
C ALA A 719 2.22 -34.75 52.09
N SER A 720 3.36 -35.15 51.50
CA SER A 720 4.29 -36.03 52.21
C SER A 720 5.74 -35.91 51.70
N ARG A 721 6.68 -36.01 52.64
CA ARG A 721 8.15 -36.16 52.51
C ARG A 721 8.99 -34.88 52.33
N ALA A 722 9.87 -34.69 53.31
CA ALA A 722 10.87 -33.63 53.44
C ALA A 722 12.28 -34.28 53.50
N PRO A 723 13.38 -33.51 53.67
CA PRO A 723 13.67 -32.16 53.17
C PRO A 723 14.99 -32.09 52.38
N GLU A 724 15.17 -31.04 51.57
CA GLU A 724 16.50 -30.45 51.35
C GLU A 724 16.33 -28.93 51.19
N ALA A 725 17.19 -28.15 51.85
CA ALA A 725 16.96 -26.73 52.09
C ALA A 725 17.58 -25.84 50.99
N PRO A 726 16.86 -24.80 50.48
CA PRO A 726 17.46 -23.77 49.67
C PRO A 726 18.21 -22.74 50.54
N SER A 727 19.32 -22.25 49.99
CA SER A 727 20.36 -21.47 50.64
C SER A 727 19.93 -20.12 51.25
N GLU A 728 20.58 -19.79 52.37
CA GLU A 728 20.42 -18.59 53.20
C GLU A 728 20.63 -17.24 52.45
N GLN A 729 21.18 -17.27 51.24
CA GLN A 729 21.53 -16.09 50.44
C GLN A 729 20.32 -15.41 49.76
N ILE A 730 19.31 -16.16 49.33
CA ILE A 730 18.13 -15.57 48.64
C ILE A 730 17.30 -14.73 49.62
N THR A 731 17.14 -15.21 50.86
CA THR A 731 16.43 -14.51 51.94
C THR A 731 17.04 -13.15 52.30
N LYS A 732 18.38 -13.01 52.21
CA LYS A 732 19.05 -11.73 52.50
C LYS A 732 18.82 -10.69 51.42
N SER A 733 18.70 -11.09 50.15
CA SER A 733 18.43 -10.17 49.05
C SER A 733 17.01 -9.57 49.12
N ALA A 734 15.99 -10.40 49.39
CA ALA A 734 14.62 -9.93 49.59
C ALA A 734 14.46 -9.00 50.82
N ALA A 735 15.18 -9.28 51.91
CA ALA A 735 15.15 -8.44 53.11
C ALA A 735 15.72 -7.03 52.86
N ILE A 736 16.77 -6.90 52.05
CA ILE A 736 17.37 -5.60 51.69
C ILE A 736 16.40 -4.76 50.85
N THR A 737 15.74 -5.37 49.86
CA THR A 737 14.75 -4.67 49.01
C THR A 737 13.57 -4.14 49.84
N ASN A 738 13.05 -4.95 50.76
CA ASN A 738 11.95 -4.52 51.64
C ASN A 738 12.38 -3.41 52.60
N ALA A 739 13.55 -3.52 53.25
CA ALA A 739 14.04 -2.49 54.16
C ALA A 739 14.26 -1.12 53.49
N ILE A 740 14.71 -1.11 52.23
CA ILE A 740 14.85 0.12 51.43
C ILE A 740 13.47 0.70 51.04
N SER A 741 12.49 -0.16 50.75
CA SER A 741 11.12 0.27 50.43
C SER A 741 10.40 0.86 51.65
N ASP A 742 10.54 0.23 52.82
CA ASP A 742 9.91 0.67 54.06
C ASP A 742 10.51 2.02 54.52
N ALA A 743 11.84 2.16 54.51
CA ALA A 743 12.53 3.40 54.88
C ALA A 743 12.23 4.59 53.93
N ALA A 744 11.80 4.32 52.69
CA ALA A 744 11.37 5.35 51.74
C ALA A 744 9.91 5.78 51.95
N SER A 745 9.08 4.97 52.60
CA SER A 745 7.65 5.25 52.79
C SER A 745 7.36 6.34 53.85
N ASP A 746 8.25 6.53 54.81
CA ASP A 746 8.11 7.52 55.89
C ASP A 746 8.51 8.96 55.50
N VAL A 747 9.06 9.19 54.29
CA VAL A 747 9.59 10.52 53.90
C VAL A 747 9.15 10.97 52.50
N ALA A 748 8.00 11.64 52.49
CA ALA A 748 7.38 12.43 51.41
C ALA A 748 6.60 11.67 50.32
N GLU A 749 5.48 12.29 49.93
CA GLU A 749 4.60 11.83 48.85
C GLU A 749 5.35 11.77 47.51
N SER A 750 5.27 10.61 46.83
CA SER A 750 5.79 10.35 45.47
C SER A 750 7.32 10.28 45.28
N VAL A 751 7.97 9.27 45.86
CA VAL A 751 9.20 8.69 45.29
C VAL A 751 8.84 7.44 44.48
N SER A 752 9.12 7.44 43.17
CA SER A 752 9.01 6.23 42.33
C SER A 752 10.38 5.56 42.23
N ILE A 753 10.57 4.43 42.93
CA ILE A 753 11.79 3.62 42.83
C ILE A 753 11.66 2.64 41.67
N GLN A 754 12.51 2.77 40.66
CA GLN A 754 12.87 1.65 39.79
C GLN A 754 14.18 1.06 40.30
N ALA A 755 14.11 -0.15 40.85
CA ALA A 755 15.28 -0.97 41.14
C ALA A 755 15.48 -1.94 39.97
N VAL A 756 16.53 -1.73 39.19
CA VAL A 756 17.05 -2.77 38.28
C VAL A 756 18.07 -3.55 39.07
N THR A 757 17.89 -4.87 39.16
CA THR A 757 18.78 -5.78 39.87
C THR A 757 19.33 -6.79 38.87
N ASP A 758 20.48 -6.47 38.29
CA ASP A 758 21.22 -7.41 37.45
C ASP A 758 22.13 -8.24 38.36
N GLY A 759 21.84 -9.54 38.41
CA GLY A 759 22.69 -10.53 39.06
C GLY A 759 23.55 -11.24 38.04
N TRP A 760 24.85 -11.37 38.30
CA TRP A 760 25.73 -12.22 37.50
C TRP A 760 26.61 -13.10 38.39
N LEU A 761 27.01 -14.25 37.84
CA LEU A 761 27.95 -15.16 38.47
C LEU A 761 29.38 -14.69 38.18
N ALA A 762 30.17 -14.53 39.24
CA ALA A 762 31.60 -14.25 39.16
C ALA A 762 32.35 -15.38 39.88
N GLY A 763 32.49 -16.51 39.19
CA GLY A 763 32.79 -17.80 39.83
C GLY A 763 31.60 -18.28 40.66
N ASP A 764 31.87 -19.00 41.75
CA ASP A 764 30.85 -19.63 42.61
C ASP A 764 30.11 -18.64 43.54
N THR A 765 30.20 -17.34 43.27
CA THR A 765 29.53 -16.29 44.06
C THR A 765 28.65 -15.42 43.17
N VAL A 766 27.36 -15.36 43.50
CA VAL A 766 26.41 -14.41 42.90
C VAL A 766 26.73 -13.01 43.43
N LYS A 767 26.93 -12.06 42.52
CA LYS A 767 26.96 -10.62 42.84
C LYS A 767 25.77 -9.94 42.20
N THR A 768 25.20 -8.98 42.91
CA THR A 768 24.05 -8.18 42.49
C THR A 768 24.41 -6.70 42.54
N LEU A 769 24.08 -5.99 41.45
CA LEU A 769 24.14 -4.54 41.40
C LEU A 769 22.70 -4.00 41.45
N THR A 770 22.39 -3.19 42.45
CA THR A 770 21.09 -2.53 42.58
C THR A 770 21.24 -1.05 42.28
N VAL A 771 20.69 -0.59 41.15
CA VAL A 771 20.66 0.83 40.79
C VAL A 771 19.34 1.43 41.26
N VAL A 772 19.40 2.42 42.16
CA VAL A 772 18.22 3.09 42.73
C VAL A 772 18.01 4.45 42.05
N ARG A 773 17.00 4.56 41.19
CA ARG A 773 16.60 5.83 40.58
C ARG A 773 15.57 6.55 41.46
N MET A 774 15.88 7.76 41.90
CA MET A 774 14.98 8.61 42.70
C MET A 774 14.46 9.80 41.88
N ARG A 775 13.20 10.22 42.14
CA ARG A 775 12.55 11.39 41.53
C ARG A 775 12.01 12.29 42.64
N ARG A 776 12.02 13.61 42.45
CA ARG A 776 11.51 14.60 43.42
C ARG A 776 10.70 15.69 42.72
N THR A 777 9.71 16.26 43.40
CA THR A 777 8.71 17.20 42.85
C THR A 777 8.70 18.60 43.49
N THR A 778 9.29 18.81 44.67
CA THR A 778 9.39 20.14 45.31
C THR A 778 10.72 20.39 46.02
N GLY A 779 11.13 21.66 46.11
CA GLY A 779 12.50 22.06 46.45
C GLY A 779 12.67 22.75 47.80
N TYR A 780 13.29 22.04 48.75
CA TYR A 780 14.34 22.51 49.69
C TYR A 780 14.98 21.25 50.32
N ILE A 781 16.24 21.33 50.78
CA ILE A 781 16.98 20.17 51.32
C ILE A 781 17.17 20.33 52.83
N SER A 782 16.69 19.35 53.61
CA SER A 782 17.07 19.17 55.01
C SER A 782 17.47 17.71 55.27
N LYS A 783 18.78 17.48 55.48
CA LYS A 783 19.47 16.26 55.99
C LYS A 783 19.26 14.88 55.34
N SER A 784 18.14 14.58 54.70
CA SER A 784 17.69 13.19 54.47
C SER A 784 18.54 12.30 53.55
N ALA A 785 19.42 12.85 52.70
CA ALA A 785 20.25 12.02 51.80
C ALA A 785 21.38 11.24 52.50
N ARG A 786 21.86 11.69 53.67
CA ARG A 786 22.86 10.94 54.45
C ARG A 786 22.23 9.85 55.32
N ASP A 787 21.03 10.11 55.84
CA ASP A 787 20.38 9.19 56.78
C ASP A 787 19.95 7.89 56.08
N VAL A 788 19.47 7.97 54.83
CA VAL A 788 19.19 6.79 53.97
C VAL A 788 20.45 5.93 53.75
N MET A 789 21.62 6.54 53.54
CA MET A 789 22.89 5.81 53.37
C MET A 789 23.39 5.19 54.68
N SER A 790 23.01 5.72 55.85
CA SER A 790 23.46 5.23 57.15
C SER A 790 22.76 3.95 57.63
N ASN A 791 21.62 3.59 57.03
CA ASN A 791 20.86 2.37 57.34
C ASN A 791 21.21 1.17 56.43
N ILE A 792 22.20 1.30 55.54
CA ILE A 792 22.67 0.18 54.73
C ILE A 792 23.53 -0.75 55.61
N PRO A 793 23.28 -2.07 55.65
CA PRO A 793 24.02 -2.98 56.53
C PRO A 793 25.54 -2.93 56.36
N THR A 794 26.28 -2.95 57.47
CA THR A 794 27.75 -2.98 57.47
C THR A 794 28.28 -4.16 56.67
N GLY A 795 28.97 -3.86 55.56
CA GLY A 795 29.46 -4.82 54.57
C GLY A 795 29.25 -4.38 53.12
N ALA A 796 28.37 -3.41 52.86
CA ALA A 796 28.19 -2.82 51.54
C ALA A 796 29.17 -1.65 51.31
N GLU A 797 30.11 -1.81 50.39
CA GLU A 797 30.90 -0.69 49.85
C GLU A 797 30.16 -0.02 48.69
N GLY A 798 29.71 1.22 48.89
CA GLY A 798 29.07 2.04 47.86
C GLY A 798 29.93 3.25 47.50
N LYS A 799 30.14 3.50 46.20
CA LYS A 799 30.84 4.69 45.70
C LYS A 799 29.90 5.49 44.78
N ILE A 800 29.79 6.80 45.03
CA ILE A 800 29.06 7.72 44.14
C ILE A 800 29.82 7.80 42.81
N VAL A 801 29.16 7.47 41.70
CA VAL A 801 29.79 7.31 40.38
C VAL A 801 29.72 8.60 39.53
N SER A 802 28.74 9.46 39.79
CA SER A 802 28.56 10.77 39.15
C SER A 802 28.16 11.85 40.17
N GLY A 803 28.50 13.10 39.88
CA GLY A 803 28.07 14.27 40.65
C GLY A 803 26.78 14.87 40.09
N PRO A 804 26.09 15.74 40.86
CA PRO A 804 24.80 16.30 40.48
C PRO A 804 24.88 17.10 39.18
N SER A 805 24.25 16.60 38.12
CA SER A 805 23.98 17.39 36.91
C SER A 805 22.55 17.91 36.91
N SER A 806 22.28 19.04 36.24
CA SER A 806 20.93 19.57 36.11
C SER A 806 20.49 19.68 34.66
N LYS A 807 19.38 19.03 34.33
CA LYS A 807 18.67 19.20 33.05
C LYS A 807 17.18 19.29 33.34
N ASP A 808 16.50 20.21 32.66
CA ASP A 808 15.05 20.44 32.75
C ASP A 808 14.55 20.71 34.20
N GLY A 809 15.37 21.42 35.00
CA GLY A 809 15.05 21.79 36.39
C GLY A 809 15.21 20.65 37.42
N LEU A 810 15.65 19.46 37.00
CA LEU A 810 15.84 18.30 37.86
C LEU A 810 17.33 18.08 38.16
N ILE A 811 17.65 17.61 39.37
CA ILE A 811 19.02 17.29 39.82
C ILE A 811 19.23 15.77 39.76
N TRP A 812 20.26 15.33 39.04
CA TRP A 812 20.58 13.93 38.74
C TRP A 812 21.94 13.55 39.34
N TRP A 813 21.96 12.61 40.28
CA TRP A 813 23.19 12.06 40.90
C TRP A 813 23.58 10.74 40.26
#